data_AF-A0A0H2RAA2-F1
#
_entry.id   AF-A0A0H2RAA2-F1
#
_cell.length_a   1.000
_cell.length_b   1.000
_cell.length_c   1.000
_cell.angle_alpha   90.00
_cell.angle_beta   90.00
_cell.angle_gamma   90.00
#
_symmetry.space_group_name_H-M   'P 1'
#
loop_
_entity.id
_entity.type
_entity.pdbx_description
1 polymer ?
#
loop_
_entity_poly.entity_id
_entity_poly.type
_entity_poly.pdbx_seq_one_letter_code
_entity_poly.pdbx_strand_id
1 'polypeptide(L)'
;MTLPSRGVSGAISDLCMAIVRRDIAEVSSILSVTPHLARKSHDAGFFPIDAAIMTGDIAIVRLILDQPGLTWTNPAQPASSFKPANKELMLITEFCADRRFDIIEGGLSLHYACLRGDVDILKLVVARCARFYVKDSKGWTPYRHCDVRTEEGRLTLQAYQEAKKKHLHVRALYSDNPLDLAAKAMSRLDLELLRLLLNKHPNLTTKIHPTQGWILLHLAVMNDTTECVKVLLEYDKKAANLQDKWDDSDTRILYYLDRANEPFHYVQSCTALHHACIVGNMKTIKMLLEAGADWTIKDSKGRLAETFLRDSHGDERAKEFKVLCEEEAAKRKRKVVEGSGLSAESGEDESTSAKITKLEEVLGRKMIGQQGPVRTVASAIRLREHGWVDPGRPLVMLFLGSSGVGKTELAKQIALYMNEKDGTGETGNDLTELESEAKFIRLDMSEFQESHSVSNLTGSPKGYVGYNDGGGLSSQLKKNPKAVVLLDEIEKAHPDVLTVFLQVFDDGRITDKKEGVVYCKDSIFVMTSNLASDEIKEAAPRLRQLLEDTKDRPEVYHRTMNKFNKDIHPVLKRSLRRDELLGRINQIVVFLPLSEDEIRDVIIKEMQTWKKRATEKHHIDLSWCDEVVANLVQGYNVNFGVRSVVNEVRRVAVQQVAESQISGKLKKGWLAYLTTNEFGDVEIKCANPRDGLGRRNGCRYYVH
;
A
#
# COMPACT_ATOMS: atom_id res chain seq x y z
N MET A 1 -24.69 -11.67 62.67
CA MET A 1 -23.72 -11.70 63.79
C MET A 1 -22.59 -10.76 63.44
N THR A 2 -22.42 -9.71 64.22
CA THR A 2 -21.37 -8.70 64.07
C THR A 2 -20.02 -9.30 64.47
N LEU A 3 -19.09 -9.46 63.52
CA LEU A 3 -17.71 -9.81 63.83
C LEU A 3 -17.10 -8.71 64.73
N PRO A 4 -16.50 -9.06 65.88
CA PRO A 4 -15.88 -8.09 66.76
C PRO A 4 -14.70 -7.42 66.04
N SER A 5 -14.39 -6.19 66.41
CA SER A 5 -13.27 -5.40 65.90
C SER A 5 -11.92 -6.06 66.23
N ARG A 6 -11.58 -7.13 65.52
CA ARG A 6 -10.25 -7.71 65.41
C ARG A 6 -9.57 -7.04 64.23
N GLY A 7 -8.32 -6.63 64.41
CA GLY A 7 -7.54 -5.96 63.37
C GLY A 7 -7.55 -6.75 62.06
N VAL A 8 -7.24 -6.08 60.96
CA VAL A 8 -7.23 -6.64 59.59
C VAL A 8 -6.52 -7.99 59.49
N SER A 9 -5.45 -8.22 60.27
CA SER A 9 -4.72 -9.49 60.35
C SER A 9 -5.58 -10.65 60.88
N GLY A 10 -6.38 -10.42 61.93
CA GLY A 10 -7.24 -11.47 62.50
C GLY A 10 -8.34 -11.93 61.55
N ALA A 11 -8.93 -11.02 60.77
CA ALA A 11 -9.93 -11.37 59.77
C ALA A 11 -9.36 -12.17 58.58
N ILE A 12 -8.07 -12.01 58.27
CA ILE A 12 -7.39 -12.81 57.24
C ILE A 12 -7.06 -14.20 57.79
N SER A 13 -6.60 -14.31 59.05
CA SER A 13 -6.39 -15.60 59.71
C SER A 13 -7.70 -16.40 59.80
N ASP A 14 -8.82 -15.77 60.17
CA ASP A 14 -10.14 -16.42 60.20
C ASP A 14 -10.57 -16.95 58.81
N LEU A 15 -10.33 -16.16 57.75
CA LEU A 15 -10.57 -16.57 56.36
C LEU A 15 -9.68 -17.76 55.95
N CYS A 16 -8.39 -17.70 56.27
CA CYS A 16 -7.44 -18.78 55.96
C CYS A 16 -7.76 -20.07 56.73
N MET A 17 -8.17 -19.98 57.99
CA MET A 17 -8.63 -21.11 58.79
C MET A 17 -9.89 -21.75 58.20
N ALA A 18 -10.86 -20.95 57.74
CA ALA A 18 -12.06 -21.45 57.06
C ALA A 18 -11.71 -22.18 55.74
N ILE A 19 -10.74 -21.64 54.99
CA ILE A 19 -10.19 -22.27 53.77
C ILE A 19 -9.52 -23.61 54.10
N VAL A 20 -8.64 -23.67 55.11
CA VAL A 20 -7.96 -24.91 55.52
C VAL A 20 -8.94 -25.97 56.01
N ARG A 21 -10.04 -25.57 56.67
CA ARG A 21 -11.15 -26.44 57.08
C ARG A 21 -12.04 -26.91 55.94
N ARG A 22 -11.89 -26.33 54.74
CA ARG A 22 -12.73 -26.56 53.55
C ARG A 22 -14.21 -26.22 53.76
N ASP A 23 -14.50 -25.22 54.61
CA ASP A 23 -15.88 -24.77 54.83
C ASP A 23 -16.27 -23.70 53.79
N ILE A 24 -16.92 -24.14 52.72
CA ILE A 24 -17.37 -23.29 51.61
C ILE A 24 -18.37 -22.23 52.09
N ALA A 25 -19.24 -22.56 53.04
CA ALA A 25 -20.30 -21.67 53.51
C ALA A 25 -19.72 -20.53 54.36
N GLU A 26 -18.76 -20.85 55.23
CA GLU A 26 -18.03 -19.86 56.04
C GLU A 26 -17.19 -18.94 55.15
N VAL A 27 -16.46 -19.49 54.17
CA VAL A 27 -15.66 -18.72 53.20
C VAL A 27 -16.55 -17.78 52.38
N SER A 28 -17.69 -18.26 51.87
CA SER A 28 -18.63 -17.43 51.11
C SER A 28 -19.24 -16.32 51.95
N SER A 29 -19.56 -16.60 53.22
CA SER A 29 -20.08 -15.61 54.17
C SER A 29 -19.07 -14.50 54.40
N ILE A 30 -17.81 -14.83 54.71
CA ILE A 30 -16.74 -13.85 54.97
C ILE A 30 -16.44 -12.99 53.72
N LEU A 31 -16.36 -13.61 52.54
CA LEU A 31 -16.08 -12.90 51.29
C LEU A 31 -17.25 -12.00 50.84
N SER A 32 -18.50 -12.37 51.15
CA SER A 32 -19.67 -11.55 50.84
C SER A 32 -19.69 -10.23 51.63
N VAL A 33 -19.22 -10.25 52.87
CA VAL A 33 -19.17 -9.06 53.75
C VAL A 33 -17.92 -8.23 53.47
N THR A 34 -16.79 -8.88 53.18
CA THR A 34 -15.48 -8.23 53.05
C THR A 34 -14.65 -8.79 51.88
N PRO A 35 -14.99 -8.46 50.62
CA PRO A 35 -14.33 -9.02 49.43
C PRO A 35 -12.87 -8.56 49.27
N HIS A 36 -12.48 -7.48 49.94
CA HIS A 36 -11.12 -6.94 49.90
C HIS A 36 -10.12 -7.77 50.73
N LEU A 37 -10.58 -8.66 51.63
CA LEU A 37 -9.71 -9.54 52.40
C LEU A 37 -8.95 -10.54 51.53
N ALA A 38 -9.58 -10.99 50.43
CA ALA A 38 -8.92 -11.86 49.47
C ALA A 38 -7.58 -11.26 48.96
N ARG A 39 -7.50 -9.94 48.80
CA ARG A 39 -6.31 -9.28 48.23
C ARG A 39 -5.17 -9.01 49.22
N LYS A 40 -5.40 -9.16 50.52
CA LYS A 40 -4.40 -8.82 51.54
C LYS A 40 -3.55 -10.04 51.85
N SER A 41 -2.25 -9.83 51.97
CA SER A 41 -1.33 -10.86 52.45
C SER A 41 -1.56 -11.09 53.94
N HIS A 42 -1.54 -12.35 54.34
CA HIS A 42 -1.42 -12.74 55.73
C HIS A 42 -0.05 -12.30 56.28
N ASP A 43 0.08 -12.14 57.60
CA ASP A 43 1.33 -11.70 58.26
C ASP A 43 2.51 -12.66 58.02
N ALA A 44 2.20 -13.93 57.68
CA ALA A 44 3.16 -14.94 57.29
C ALA A 44 3.64 -14.84 55.82
N GLY A 45 3.14 -13.86 55.06
CA GLY A 45 3.63 -13.52 53.72
C GLY A 45 2.91 -14.22 52.55
N PHE A 46 1.84 -15.00 52.80
CA PHE A 46 1.04 -15.66 51.74
C PHE A 46 -0.34 -15.00 51.57
N PHE A 47 -0.99 -15.23 50.43
CA PHE A 47 -2.35 -14.77 50.19
C PHE A 47 -3.39 -15.88 50.45
N PRO A 48 -4.65 -15.54 50.79
CA PRO A 48 -5.72 -16.52 50.96
C PRO A 48 -5.91 -17.47 49.76
N ILE A 49 -5.63 -16.99 48.54
CA ILE A 49 -5.66 -17.82 47.32
C ILE A 49 -4.57 -18.91 47.32
N ASP A 50 -3.40 -18.64 47.89
CA ASP A 50 -2.30 -19.61 47.96
C ASP A 50 -2.67 -20.76 48.91
N ALA A 51 -3.29 -20.44 50.05
CA ALA A 51 -3.86 -21.43 50.97
C ALA A 51 -4.97 -22.24 50.28
N ALA A 52 -5.88 -21.59 49.54
CA ALA A 52 -6.94 -22.29 48.82
C ALA A 52 -6.40 -23.26 47.76
N ILE A 53 -5.41 -22.85 46.97
CA ILE A 53 -4.72 -23.73 46.00
C ILE A 53 -4.10 -24.93 46.72
N MET A 54 -3.45 -24.70 47.87
CA MET A 54 -2.82 -25.75 48.68
C MET A 54 -3.82 -26.67 49.39
N THR A 55 -5.08 -26.27 49.59
CA THR A 55 -6.11 -27.19 50.10
C THR A 55 -6.66 -28.11 49.02
N GLY A 56 -6.59 -27.70 47.75
CA GLY A 56 -7.07 -28.46 46.59
C GLY A 56 -8.58 -28.39 46.34
N ASP A 57 -9.30 -27.52 47.03
CA ASP A 57 -10.73 -27.38 46.83
C ASP A 57 -11.01 -26.40 45.68
N ILE A 58 -11.43 -26.95 44.54
CA ILE A 58 -11.74 -26.19 43.32
C ILE A 58 -12.85 -25.17 43.57
N ALA A 59 -13.84 -25.48 44.41
CA ALA A 59 -14.96 -24.58 44.69
C ALA A 59 -14.51 -23.34 45.46
N ILE A 60 -13.65 -23.53 46.46
CA ILE A 60 -13.06 -22.44 47.24
C ILE A 60 -12.13 -21.59 46.36
N VAL A 61 -11.30 -22.22 45.52
CA VAL A 61 -10.43 -21.51 44.57
C VAL A 61 -11.27 -20.65 43.61
N ARG A 62 -12.38 -21.17 43.06
CA ARG A 62 -13.29 -20.39 42.20
C ARG A 62 -13.95 -19.22 42.95
N LEU A 63 -14.46 -19.46 44.16
CA LEU A 63 -15.10 -18.43 44.98
C LEU A 63 -14.18 -17.25 45.29
N ILE A 64 -12.90 -17.52 45.54
CA ILE A 64 -11.89 -16.49 45.76
C ILE A 64 -11.52 -15.79 44.45
N LEU A 65 -11.39 -16.53 43.35
CA LEU A 65 -11.04 -15.97 42.04
C LEU A 65 -12.15 -15.11 41.43
N ASP A 66 -13.43 -15.41 41.67
CA ASP A 66 -14.59 -14.71 41.08
C ASP A 66 -14.95 -13.39 41.76
N GLN A 67 -14.23 -13.00 42.81
CA GLN A 67 -14.41 -11.69 43.44
C GLN A 67 -14.01 -10.54 42.48
N PRO A 68 -14.82 -9.47 42.36
CA PRO A 68 -14.61 -8.43 41.36
C PRO A 68 -13.34 -7.59 41.59
N GLY A 69 -12.60 -7.32 40.51
CA GLY A 69 -11.44 -6.41 40.46
C GLY A 69 -10.10 -6.98 40.96
N LEU A 70 -9.98 -8.30 41.15
CA LEU A 70 -8.72 -8.94 41.54
C LEU A 70 -7.81 -9.20 40.35
N THR A 71 -6.67 -8.50 40.30
CA THR A 71 -5.53 -8.84 39.46
C THR A 71 -4.41 -9.36 40.36
N TRP A 72 -4.23 -10.68 40.44
CA TRP A 72 -3.21 -11.32 41.28
C TRP A 72 -1.82 -11.21 40.63
N THR A 73 -1.30 -9.99 40.61
CA THR A 73 -0.04 -9.65 39.95
C THR A 73 1.14 -9.54 40.90
N ASN A 74 0.91 -9.55 42.21
CA ASN A 74 1.95 -9.27 43.20
C ASN A 74 2.55 -10.57 43.77
N PRO A 75 3.89 -10.72 43.72
CA PRO A 75 4.57 -11.81 44.42
C PRO A 75 4.29 -11.70 45.92
N ALA A 76 4.28 -12.85 46.61
CA ALA A 76 4.38 -12.88 48.06
C ALA A 76 5.52 -11.96 48.50
N GLN A 77 5.22 -10.90 49.26
CA GLN A 77 6.30 -10.10 49.83
C GLN A 77 7.08 -11.01 50.78
N PRO A 78 8.43 -11.00 50.74
CA PRO A 78 9.20 -11.65 51.79
C PRO A 78 8.70 -11.05 53.11
N ALA A 79 8.45 -11.89 54.12
CA ALA A 79 8.04 -11.44 55.44
C ALA A 79 9.17 -10.58 56.03
N SER A 80 9.23 -9.31 55.65
CA SER A 80 10.23 -8.38 56.16
C SER A 80 9.85 -8.15 57.60
N SER A 81 10.59 -8.80 58.51
CA SER A 81 10.54 -8.70 59.98
C SER A 81 9.65 -9.67 60.77
N PHE A 82 9.09 -10.74 60.19
CA PHE A 82 8.36 -11.74 60.99
C PHE A 82 9.15 -13.04 61.18
N LYS A 83 9.71 -13.25 62.39
CA LYS A 83 10.19 -14.56 62.86
C LYS A 83 9.14 -15.13 63.82
N PRO A 84 8.16 -15.93 63.36
CA PRO A 84 7.25 -16.58 64.28
C PRO A 84 8.02 -17.64 65.09
N ALA A 85 7.81 -17.67 66.40
CA ALA A 85 8.42 -18.64 67.30
C ALA A 85 8.05 -20.10 66.95
N ASN A 86 6.95 -20.30 66.21
CA ASN A 86 6.45 -21.59 65.74
C ASN A 86 5.96 -21.51 64.28
N LYS A 87 6.90 -21.32 63.33
CA LYS A 87 6.60 -21.27 61.88
C LYS A 87 5.80 -22.52 61.43
N GLU A 88 6.16 -23.69 61.94
CA GLU A 88 5.53 -24.99 61.63
C GLU A 88 4.07 -25.09 62.07
N LEU A 89 3.72 -24.54 63.25
CA LEU A 89 2.36 -24.66 63.78
C LEU A 89 1.39 -23.76 63.00
N MET A 90 1.80 -22.51 62.70
CA MET A 90 1.02 -21.59 61.85
C MET A 90 0.88 -22.10 60.41
N LEU A 91 1.93 -22.69 59.85
CA LEU A 91 1.89 -23.34 58.53
C LEU A 91 0.80 -24.42 58.45
N ILE A 92 0.73 -25.29 59.45
CA ILE A 92 -0.19 -26.42 59.46
C ILE A 92 -1.62 -25.97 59.76
N THR A 93 -1.81 -25.01 60.68
CA THR A 93 -3.14 -24.55 61.06
C THR A 93 -3.75 -23.58 60.04
N GLU A 94 -2.96 -22.64 59.51
CA GLU A 94 -3.47 -21.51 58.72
C GLU A 94 -3.16 -21.58 57.22
N PHE A 95 -2.21 -22.41 56.77
CA PHE A 95 -1.82 -22.46 55.35
C PHE A 95 -2.20 -23.77 54.66
N CYS A 96 -1.71 -24.92 55.15
CA CYS A 96 -2.09 -26.23 54.63
C CYS A 96 -1.78 -27.34 55.65
N ALA A 97 -2.75 -28.24 55.86
CA ALA A 97 -2.56 -29.38 56.75
C ALA A 97 -1.63 -30.48 56.18
N ASP A 98 -1.33 -30.45 54.87
CA ASP A 98 -0.51 -31.45 54.19
C ASP A 98 0.99 -31.08 54.27
N ARG A 99 1.74 -31.90 55.01
CA ARG A 99 3.19 -31.72 55.24
C ARG A 99 4.06 -31.85 53.99
N ARG A 100 3.49 -32.24 52.85
CA ARG A 100 4.22 -32.33 51.57
C ARG A 100 4.50 -30.95 50.95
N PHE A 101 3.82 -29.90 51.38
CA PHE A 101 3.91 -28.58 50.77
C PHE A 101 4.56 -27.57 51.71
N ASP A 102 5.62 -26.91 51.25
CA ASP A 102 6.30 -25.82 51.95
C ASP A 102 5.90 -24.46 51.39
N ILE A 103 6.02 -23.40 52.21
CA ILE A 103 5.88 -22.01 51.72
C ILE A 103 7.02 -21.71 50.73
N ILE A 104 6.62 -21.21 49.56
CA ILE A 104 7.52 -20.72 48.52
C ILE A 104 7.72 -19.21 48.75
N GLU A 105 8.80 -18.85 49.43
CA GLU A 105 9.15 -17.45 49.67
C GLU A 105 9.36 -16.70 48.34
N GLY A 106 8.68 -15.56 48.18
CA GLY A 106 8.70 -14.78 46.93
C GLY A 106 7.96 -15.43 45.74
N GLY A 107 7.29 -16.56 45.96
CA GLY A 107 6.48 -17.25 44.95
C GLY A 107 5.16 -16.55 44.64
N LEU A 108 4.60 -16.85 43.48
CA LEU A 108 3.23 -16.51 43.09
C LEU A 108 2.31 -17.72 43.30
N SER A 109 1.00 -17.49 43.27
CA SER A 109 -0.04 -18.54 43.26
C SER A 109 0.18 -19.59 42.15
N LEU A 110 0.84 -19.21 41.05
CA LEU A 110 1.23 -20.13 39.98
C LEU A 110 2.32 -21.13 40.39
N HIS A 111 3.26 -20.75 41.27
CA HIS A 111 4.26 -21.66 41.83
C HIS A 111 3.60 -22.72 42.71
N TYR A 112 2.64 -22.30 43.53
CA TYR A 112 1.83 -23.17 44.38
C TYR A 112 0.97 -24.14 43.56
N ALA A 113 0.34 -23.67 42.49
CA ALA A 113 -0.44 -24.53 41.59
C ALA A 113 0.44 -25.62 40.92
N CYS A 114 1.65 -25.26 40.49
CA CYS A 114 2.61 -26.23 39.92
C CYS A 114 3.12 -27.24 40.95
N LEU A 115 3.36 -26.80 42.19
CA LEU A 115 3.81 -27.67 43.29
C LEU A 115 2.76 -28.73 43.63
N ARG A 116 1.47 -28.38 43.57
CA ARG A 116 0.39 -29.30 43.91
C ARG A 116 0.21 -30.43 42.89
N GLY A 117 0.41 -30.15 41.61
CA GLY A 117 0.19 -31.14 40.55
C GLY A 117 -1.27 -31.31 40.14
N ASP A 118 -2.16 -30.36 40.47
CA ASP A 118 -3.58 -30.39 40.07
C ASP A 118 -3.81 -29.55 38.80
N VAL A 119 -4.20 -30.23 37.72
CA VAL A 119 -4.40 -29.62 36.38
C VAL A 119 -5.58 -28.64 36.37
N ASP A 120 -6.66 -28.92 37.10
CA ASP A 120 -7.87 -28.10 37.05
C ASP A 120 -7.69 -26.80 37.84
N ILE A 121 -7.01 -26.88 38.98
CA ILE A 121 -6.60 -25.68 39.73
C ILE A 121 -5.60 -24.87 38.92
N LEU A 122 -4.63 -25.52 38.26
CA LEU A 122 -3.67 -24.83 37.40
C LEU A 122 -4.38 -24.06 36.27
N LYS A 123 -5.36 -24.67 35.59
CA LYS A 123 -6.14 -24.00 34.53
C LYS A 123 -6.90 -22.77 35.04
N LEU A 124 -7.49 -22.85 36.24
CA LEU A 124 -8.20 -21.73 36.86
C LEU A 124 -7.26 -20.56 37.20
N VAL A 125 -6.09 -20.88 37.78
CA VAL A 125 -5.07 -19.87 38.13
C VAL A 125 -4.49 -19.24 36.88
N VAL A 126 -4.12 -20.04 35.87
CA VAL A 126 -3.61 -19.58 34.57
C VAL A 126 -4.60 -18.64 33.87
N ALA A 127 -5.90 -18.93 33.92
CA ALA A 127 -6.92 -18.11 33.27
C ALA A 127 -7.00 -16.68 33.84
N ARG A 128 -6.55 -16.47 35.10
CA ARG A 128 -6.58 -15.17 35.80
C ARG A 128 -5.19 -14.56 36.02
N CYS A 129 -4.09 -15.30 35.80
CA CYS A 129 -2.71 -14.85 36.02
C CYS A 129 -1.90 -14.71 34.71
N ALA A 130 -1.22 -13.56 34.52
CA ALA A 130 -0.45 -13.24 33.32
C ALA A 130 1.09 -13.29 33.49
N ARG A 131 1.62 -13.86 34.58
CA ARG A 131 3.07 -13.77 34.94
C ARG A 131 3.74 -15.15 35.06
N PHE A 132 4.16 -15.72 33.93
CA PHE A 132 4.82 -17.04 33.84
C PHE A 132 6.34 -17.03 34.10
N TYR A 133 6.96 -15.85 34.17
CA TYR A 133 8.42 -15.69 34.20
C TYR A 133 8.97 -15.21 35.54
N VAL A 134 8.11 -15.00 36.54
CA VAL A 134 8.54 -14.56 37.87
C VAL A 134 9.27 -15.69 38.57
N LYS A 135 10.41 -15.35 39.17
CA LYS A 135 11.23 -16.27 39.95
C LYS A 135 10.90 -16.09 41.42
N ASP A 136 10.88 -17.18 42.17
CA ASP A 136 10.81 -17.14 43.63
C ASP A 136 12.14 -16.66 44.24
N SER A 137 12.21 -16.57 45.57
CA SER A 137 13.44 -16.18 46.28
C SER A 137 14.62 -17.16 46.07
N LYS A 138 14.36 -18.38 45.59
CA LYS A 138 15.39 -19.38 45.21
C LYS A 138 15.81 -19.23 43.74
N GLY A 139 15.24 -18.28 42.99
CA GLY A 139 15.50 -18.04 41.59
C GLY A 139 14.75 -18.99 40.64
N TRP A 140 13.80 -19.79 41.15
CA TRP A 140 13.09 -20.80 40.39
C TRP A 140 11.78 -20.27 39.80
N THR A 141 11.54 -20.64 38.55
CA THR A 141 10.28 -20.41 37.84
C THR A 141 9.24 -21.48 38.21
N PRO A 142 7.93 -21.20 38.06
CA PRO A 142 6.86 -22.11 38.52
C PRO A 142 6.97 -23.55 38.01
N TYR A 143 7.34 -23.78 36.74
CA TYR A 143 7.45 -25.14 36.17
C TYR A 143 8.44 -26.06 36.90
N ARG A 144 9.41 -25.47 37.62
CA ARG A 144 10.47 -26.21 38.30
C ARG A 144 9.98 -26.88 39.59
N HIS A 145 8.81 -26.47 40.08
CA HIS A 145 8.11 -27.06 41.21
C HIS A 145 7.17 -28.21 40.82
N CYS A 146 6.96 -28.48 39.52
CA CYS A 146 6.19 -29.64 39.07
C CYS A 146 6.94 -30.95 39.40
N ASP A 147 6.29 -31.90 40.06
CA ASP A 147 6.86 -33.22 40.31
C ASP A 147 6.79 -34.11 39.06
N VAL A 148 7.88 -34.16 38.29
CA VAL A 148 7.95 -34.97 37.05
C VAL A 148 7.95 -36.49 37.32
N ARG A 149 8.07 -36.91 38.58
CA ARG A 149 8.04 -38.33 38.97
C ARG A 149 6.63 -38.89 38.98
N THR A 150 5.61 -38.06 39.22
CA THR A 150 4.19 -38.45 39.22
C THR A 150 3.54 -38.20 37.87
N GLU A 151 2.51 -38.99 37.54
CA GLU A 151 1.72 -38.78 36.32
C GLU A 151 0.99 -37.44 36.34
N GLU A 152 0.39 -37.10 37.50
CA GLU A 152 -0.29 -35.83 37.74
C GLU A 152 0.65 -34.62 37.56
N GLY A 153 1.89 -34.70 38.04
CA GLY A 153 2.87 -33.64 37.86
C GLY A 153 3.39 -33.51 36.43
N ARG A 154 3.45 -34.60 35.65
CA ARG A 154 3.73 -34.54 34.20
C ARG A 154 2.60 -33.88 33.42
N LEU A 155 1.35 -34.23 33.72
CA LEU A 155 0.17 -33.59 33.12
C LEU A 155 0.10 -32.10 33.48
N THR A 156 0.42 -31.76 34.72
CA THR A 156 0.51 -30.37 35.18
C THR A 156 1.62 -29.59 34.47
N LEU A 157 2.79 -30.21 34.26
CA LEU A 157 3.87 -29.59 33.49
C LEU A 157 3.47 -29.37 32.02
N GLN A 158 2.78 -30.33 31.40
CA GLN A 158 2.25 -30.17 30.03
C GLN A 158 1.22 -29.04 29.95
N ALA A 159 0.24 -29.02 30.85
CA ALA A 159 -0.76 -27.96 30.94
C ALA A 159 -0.13 -26.59 31.18
N TYR A 160 0.91 -26.51 32.02
CA TYR A 160 1.68 -25.29 32.25
C TYR A 160 2.40 -24.82 30.99
N GLN A 161 3.05 -25.73 30.26
CA GLN A 161 3.76 -25.39 29.02
C GLN A 161 2.79 -24.93 27.93
N GLU A 162 1.64 -25.58 27.80
CA GLU A 162 0.57 -25.17 26.87
C GLU A 162 0.03 -23.78 27.23
N ALA A 163 -0.26 -23.54 28.51
CA ALA A 163 -0.67 -22.25 29.03
C ALA A 163 0.37 -21.15 28.78
N LYS A 164 1.65 -21.46 29.02
CA LYS A 164 2.77 -20.56 28.78
C LYS A 164 2.91 -20.24 27.28
N LYS A 165 2.72 -21.23 26.40
CA LYS A 165 2.73 -21.07 24.95
C LYS A 165 1.60 -20.13 24.51
N LYS A 166 0.37 -20.38 24.97
CA LYS A 166 -0.80 -19.53 24.72
C LYS A 166 -0.59 -18.09 25.22
N HIS A 167 -0.02 -17.92 26.42
CA HIS A 167 0.30 -16.60 26.94
C HIS A 167 1.38 -15.88 26.12
N LEU A 168 2.42 -16.60 25.68
CA LEU A 168 3.43 -16.04 24.79
C LEU A 168 2.81 -15.61 23.46
N HIS A 169 1.85 -16.37 22.93
CA HIS A 169 1.08 -16.00 21.74
C HIS A 169 0.24 -14.75 21.97
N VAL A 170 -0.46 -14.63 23.10
CA VAL A 170 -1.24 -13.41 23.41
C VAL A 170 -0.35 -12.18 23.57
N ARG A 171 0.81 -12.31 24.24
CA ARG A 171 1.77 -11.21 24.39
C ARG A 171 2.40 -10.85 23.04
N ALA A 172 2.68 -11.84 22.20
CA ALA A 172 3.19 -11.69 20.85
C ALA A 172 2.29 -10.81 19.97
N LEU A 173 0.96 -10.92 20.14
CA LEU A 173 -0.01 -10.10 19.41
C LEU A 173 0.10 -8.59 19.70
N TYR A 174 0.79 -8.16 20.76
CA TYR A 174 0.95 -6.75 21.13
C TYR A 174 2.42 -6.29 21.08
N SER A 175 3.30 -7.08 20.47
CA SER A 175 4.70 -6.67 20.29
C SER A 175 4.84 -5.59 19.22
N ASP A 176 5.81 -4.68 19.38
CA ASP A 176 6.07 -3.56 18.47
C ASP A 176 6.54 -3.99 17.07
N ASN A 177 6.98 -5.26 16.90
CA ASN A 177 7.47 -5.77 15.62
C ASN A 177 6.87 -7.16 15.25
N PRO A 178 5.60 -7.19 14.80
CA PRO A 178 4.88 -8.44 14.52
C PRO A 178 5.46 -9.24 13.34
N LEU A 179 6.19 -8.60 12.44
CA LEU A 179 6.81 -9.25 11.28
C LEU A 179 8.01 -10.12 11.68
N ASP A 180 8.89 -9.58 12.52
CA ASP A 180 10.05 -10.30 13.07
C ASP A 180 9.63 -11.51 13.91
N LEU A 181 8.50 -11.37 14.60
CA LEU A 181 7.91 -12.43 15.39
C LEU A 181 7.27 -13.53 14.54
N ALA A 182 6.63 -13.17 13.42
CA ALA A 182 6.14 -14.13 12.44
C ALA A 182 7.30 -14.89 11.77
N ALA A 183 8.41 -14.21 11.44
CA ALA A 183 9.63 -14.85 10.94
C ALA A 183 10.21 -15.86 11.94
N LYS A 184 10.30 -15.50 13.23
CA LYS A 184 10.70 -16.40 14.32
C LYS A 184 9.73 -17.56 14.53
N ALA A 185 8.43 -17.37 14.32
CA ALA A 185 7.44 -18.43 14.41
C ALA A 185 7.63 -19.45 13.28
N MET A 186 7.91 -18.98 12.06
CA MET A 186 8.17 -19.84 10.90
C MET A 186 9.46 -20.65 11.06
N SER A 187 10.54 -20.05 11.57
CA SER A 187 11.79 -20.79 11.81
C SER A 187 11.67 -21.85 12.91
N ARG A 188 10.71 -21.71 13.84
CA ARG A 188 10.39 -22.69 14.88
C ARG A 188 9.24 -23.64 14.50
N LEU A 189 8.67 -23.49 13.29
CA LEU A 189 7.48 -24.23 12.84
C LEU A 189 6.25 -24.12 13.78
N ASP A 190 6.09 -22.98 14.47
CA ASP A 190 4.93 -22.74 15.34
C ASP A 190 3.74 -22.21 14.52
N LEU A 191 3.03 -23.12 13.85
CA LEU A 191 1.89 -22.80 12.96
C LEU A 191 0.73 -22.13 13.70
N GLU A 192 0.53 -22.42 14.99
CA GLU A 192 -0.54 -21.80 15.79
C GLU A 192 -0.26 -20.31 16.00
N LEU A 193 0.98 -19.95 16.36
CA LEU A 193 1.39 -18.56 16.50
C LEU A 193 1.27 -17.81 15.17
N LEU A 194 1.69 -18.45 14.08
CA LEU A 194 1.60 -17.88 12.74
C LEU A 194 0.15 -17.57 12.36
N ARG A 195 -0.77 -18.54 12.52
CA ARG A 195 -2.21 -18.34 12.25
C ARG A 195 -2.82 -17.24 13.13
N LEU A 196 -2.47 -17.18 14.41
CA LEU A 196 -2.94 -16.12 15.32
C LEU A 196 -2.45 -14.72 14.90
N LEU A 197 -1.18 -14.60 14.50
CA LEU A 197 -0.61 -13.34 14.01
C LEU A 197 -1.27 -12.89 12.70
N LEU A 198 -1.48 -13.82 11.76
CA LEU A 198 -2.14 -13.54 10.47
C LEU A 198 -3.62 -13.14 10.65
N ASN A 199 -4.34 -13.78 11.56
CA ASN A 199 -5.72 -13.42 11.89
C ASN A 199 -5.85 -11.98 12.42
N LYS A 200 -4.92 -11.56 13.29
CA LYS A 200 -4.95 -10.21 13.88
C LYS A 200 -4.38 -9.15 12.94
N HIS A 201 -3.38 -9.51 12.16
CA HIS A 201 -2.69 -8.60 11.24
C HIS A 201 -2.61 -9.20 9.82
N PRO A 202 -3.71 -9.16 9.05
CA PRO A 202 -3.77 -9.74 7.71
C PRO A 202 -2.72 -9.16 6.75
N ASN A 203 -2.32 -7.91 6.96
CA ASN A 203 -1.34 -7.22 6.12
C ASN A 203 0.10 -7.72 6.32
N LEU A 204 0.36 -8.67 7.23
CA LEU A 204 1.71 -9.22 7.45
C LEU A 204 2.21 -10.05 6.26
N THR A 205 1.33 -10.67 5.48
CA THR A 205 1.70 -11.51 4.33
C THR A 205 2.36 -10.71 3.20
N THR A 206 1.95 -9.45 3.03
CA THR A 206 2.40 -8.54 1.96
C THR A 206 3.44 -7.52 2.43
N LYS A 207 3.64 -7.39 3.74
CA LYS A 207 4.59 -6.43 4.31
C LYS A 207 6.03 -6.88 4.05
N ILE A 208 6.77 -6.03 3.34
CA ILE A 208 8.19 -6.24 3.08
C ILE A 208 8.98 -5.95 4.36
N HIS A 209 9.89 -6.85 4.71
CA HIS A 209 10.76 -6.68 5.85
C HIS A 209 11.76 -5.53 5.60
N PRO A 210 11.77 -4.47 6.44
CA PRO A 210 12.48 -3.23 6.14
C PRO A 210 14.00 -3.40 6.01
N THR A 211 14.59 -4.40 6.69
CA THR A 211 16.03 -4.69 6.63
C THR A 211 16.39 -5.91 5.77
N GLN A 212 15.41 -6.62 5.21
CA GLN A 212 15.66 -7.88 4.48
C GLN A 212 15.10 -7.86 3.05
N GLY A 213 14.20 -6.94 2.72
CA GLY A 213 13.61 -6.84 1.37
C GLY A 213 12.68 -8.00 1.00
N TRP A 214 12.45 -8.96 1.90
CA TRP A 214 11.62 -10.15 1.70
C TRP A 214 10.26 -10.04 2.38
N ILE A 215 9.26 -10.73 1.81
CA ILE A 215 7.99 -11.01 2.49
C ILE A 215 8.07 -12.38 3.19
N LEU A 216 7.11 -12.67 4.09
CA LEU A 216 7.06 -13.93 4.84
C LEU A 216 7.04 -15.16 3.91
N LEU A 217 6.41 -15.06 2.74
CA LEU A 217 6.35 -16.15 1.77
C LEU A 217 7.72 -16.48 1.16
N HIS A 218 8.55 -15.47 0.86
CA HIS A 218 9.92 -15.69 0.37
C HIS A 218 10.76 -16.43 1.42
N LEU A 219 10.65 -16.01 2.68
CA LEU A 219 11.35 -16.65 3.79
C LEU A 219 10.89 -18.11 4.01
N ALA A 220 9.58 -18.36 3.92
CA ALA A 220 9.03 -19.71 4.09
C ALA A 220 9.48 -20.68 2.99
N VAL A 221 9.55 -20.19 1.74
CA VAL A 221 10.03 -20.95 0.59
C VAL A 221 11.53 -21.22 0.69
N MET A 222 12.34 -20.21 1.05
CA MET A 222 13.79 -20.35 1.21
C MET A 222 14.16 -21.30 2.35
N ASN A 223 13.35 -21.38 3.41
CA ASN A 223 13.52 -22.34 4.50
C ASN A 223 12.94 -23.74 4.20
N ASP A 224 12.44 -23.97 2.98
CA ASP A 224 11.77 -25.21 2.55
C ASP A 224 10.60 -25.66 3.45
N THR A 225 9.93 -24.70 4.08
CA THR A 225 8.85 -24.95 5.05
C THR A 225 7.49 -25.06 4.36
N THR A 226 7.23 -26.21 3.72
CA THR A 226 5.99 -26.47 2.95
C THR A 226 4.70 -26.14 3.72
N GLU A 227 4.64 -26.45 5.02
CA GLU A 227 3.45 -26.18 5.85
C GLU A 227 3.25 -24.67 6.10
N CYS A 228 4.32 -23.89 6.29
CA CYS A 228 4.23 -22.44 6.41
C CYS A 228 3.78 -21.81 5.09
N VAL A 229 4.29 -22.31 3.95
CA VAL A 229 3.86 -21.87 2.60
C VAL A 229 2.36 -22.12 2.42
N LYS A 230 1.87 -23.31 2.80
CA LYS A 230 0.44 -23.63 2.75
C LYS A 230 -0.40 -22.68 3.59
N VAL A 231 -0.01 -22.43 4.85
CA VAL A 231 -0.71 -21.50 5.73
C VAL A 231 -0.73 -20.09 5.14
N LEU A 232 0.40 -19.59 4.63
CA LEU A 232 0.45 -18.24 4.05
C LEU A 232 -0.43 -18.11 2.79
N LEU A 233 -0.45 -19.12 1.92
CA LEU A 233 -1.27 -19.14 0.70
C LEU A 233 -2.77 -19.36 0.98
N GLU A 234 -3.14 -20.04 2.07
CA GLU A 234 -4.55 -20.12 2.54
C GLU A 234 -5.11 -18.74 2.87
N TYR A 235 -4.28 -17.88 3.46
CA TYR A 235 -4.68 -16.53 3.90
C TYR A 235 -4.59 -15.50 2.78
N ASP A 236 -3.51 -15.53 1.98
CA ASP A 236 -3.27 -14.54 0.94
C ASP A 236 -2.56 -15.15 -0.28
N LYS A 237 -3.36 -15.52 -1.27
CA LYS A 237 -2.89 -16.03 -2.56
C LYS A 237 -2.17 -14.97 -3.39
N LYS A 238 -2.40 -13.67 -3.14
CA LYS A 238 -1.77 -12.59 -3.93
C LYS A 238 -0.28 -12.45 -3.62
N ALA A 239 0.14 -12.86 -2.42
CA ALA A 239 1.54 -12.84 -2.01
C ALA A 239 2.46 -13.67 -2.91
N ALA A 240 1.92 -14.66 -3.64
CA ALA A 240 2.69 -15.53 -4.54
C ALA A 240 3.40 -14.80 -5.69
N ASN A 241 2.86 -13.64 -6.11
CA ASN A 241 3.35 -12.87 -7.27
C ASN A 241 4.13 -11.60 -6.89
N LEU A 242 4.31 -11.32 -5.59
CA LEU A 242 5.08 -10.17 -5.14
C LEU A 242 6.58 -10.44 -5.37
N GLN A 243 7.28 -9.45 -5.94
CA GLN A 243 8.73 -9.49 -6.09
C GLN A 243 9.42 -8.97 -4.83
N ASP A 244 10.53 -9.59 -4.45
CA ASP A 244 11.40 -9.07 -3.40
C ASP A 244 12.04 -7.73 -3.79
N LYS A 245 12.45 -6.98 -2.77
CA LYS A 245 13.28 -5.77 -2.89
C LYS A 245 14.66 -6.01 -2.27
N TRP A 246 15.15 -7.23 -2.36
CA TRP A 246 16.42 -7.60 -1.76
C TRP A 246 17.57 -6.90 -2.49
N ASP A 247 18.47 -6.30 -1.72
CA ASP A 247 19.72 -5.72 -2.19
C ASP A 247 20.90 -6.46 -1.51
N ASP A 248 21.96 -6.74 -2.27
CA ASP A 248 23.09 -7.61 -1.91
C ASP A 248 24.00 -6.99 -0.81
N SER A 249 23.56 -5.87 -0.23
CA SER A 249 24.30 -5.04 0.72
C SER A 249 24.08 -5.42 2.19
N ASP A 250 23.04 -6.19 2.54
CA ASP A 250 22.66 -6.47 3.94
C ASP A 250 22.71 -7.97 4.30
N THR A 251 23.75 -8.38 5.05
CA THR A 251 24.00 -9.77 5.48
C THR A 251 23.13 -10.24 6.65
N ARG A 252 22.24 -9.38 7.19
CA ARG A 252 21.36 -9.71 8.33
C ARG A 252 20.29 -10.77 8.03
N ILE A 253 20.12 -11.14 6.76
CA ILE A 253 19.16 -12.15 6.28
C ILE A 253 19.52 -13.56 6.74
N LEU A 254 20.80 -13.81 7.04
CA LEU A 254 21.31 -15.11 7.50
C LEU A 254 20.78 -15.55 8.88
N TYR A 255 20.14 -14.65 9.66
CA TYR A 255 19.70 -15.00 11.02
C TYR A 255 18.45 -15.91 11.04
N TYR A 256 17.60 -15.84 10.01
CA TYR A 256 16.36 -16.63 9.93
C TYR A 256 16.37 -17.70 8.84
N LEU A 257 17.43 -17.75 8.05
CA LEU A 257 17.67 -18.81 7.09
C LEU A 257 18.36 -19.98 7.77
N ASP A 258 17.92 -21.19 7.46
CA ASP A 258 18.70 -22.38 7.83
C ASP A 258 20.02 -22.37 7.04
N ARG A 259 21.14 -22.73 7.70
CA ARG A 259 22.51 -22.62 7.15
C ARG A 259 22.72 -23.39 5.83
N ALA A 260 21.81 -24.30 5.50
CA ALA A 260 21.85 -25.08 4.26
C ALA A 260 21.45 -24.28 3.01
N ASN A 261 20.71 -23.17 3.17
CA ASN A 261 20.09 -22.43 2.06
C ASN A 261 20.58 -20.97 2.03
N GLU A 262 21.89 -20.78 1.83
CA GLU A 262 22.45 -19.44 1.62
C GLU A 262 21.83 -18.78 0.38
N PRO A 263 21.46 -17.48 0.45
CA PRO A 263 20.89 -16.79 -0.69
C PRO A 263 21.94 -16.67 -1.80
N PHE A 264 21.63 -17.20 -2.98
CA PHE A 264 22.47 -17.03 -4.16
C PHE A 264 22.62 -15.53 -4.46
N HIS A 265 23.84 -15.00 -4.34
CA HIS A 265 24.23 -13.58 -4.38
C HIS A 265 23.92 -12.79 -5.68
N TYR A 266 23.00 -13.25 -6.53
CA TYR A 266 22.88 -12.74 -7.91
C TYR A 266 21.45 -12.51 -8.39
N VAL A 267 20.47 -12.43 -7.50
CA VAL A 267 19.06 -12.41 -7.90
C VAL A 267 18.25 -11.36 -7.14
N GLN A 268 17.83 -10.30 -7.85
CA GLN A 268 16.99 -9.23 -7.32
C GLN A 268 15.64 -9.23 -8.04
N SER A 269 14.58 -8.77 -7.36
CA SER A 269 13.22 -8.73 -7.91
C SER A 269 12.65 -10.11 -8.22
N CYS A 270 12.89 -11.08 -7.34
CA CYS A 270 12.36 -12.43 -7.49
C CYS A 270 11.04 -12.64 -6.77
N THR A 271 10.17 -13.45 -7.36
CA THR A 271 8.94 -13.91 -6.70
C THR A 271 9.20 -15.17 -5.87
N ALA A 272 8.24 -15.55 -5.02
CA ALA A 272 8.27 -16.81 -4.29
C ALA A 272 8.49 -18.04 -5.21
N LEU A 273 7.99 -18.00 -6.44
CA LEU A 273 8.19 -19.07 -7.42
C LEU A 273 9.65 -19.16 -7.90
N HIS A 274 10.33 -18.03 -8.09
CA HIS A 274 11.75 -18.01 -8.43
C HIS A 274 12.60 -18.64 -7.32
N HIS A 275 12.34 -18.25 -6.06
CA HIS A 275 13.01 -18.83 -4.90
C HIS A 275 12.70 -20.33 -4.74
N ALA A 276 11.46 -20.76 -5.03
CA ALA A 276 11.09 -22.17 -4.99
C ALA A 276 11.83 -22.99 -6.06
N CYS A 277 12.04 -22.42 -7.25
CA CYS A 277 12.84 -23.03 -8.32
C CYS A 277 14.33 -23.14 -7.95
N ILE A 278 14.87 -22.17 -7.20
CA ILE A 278 16.23 -22.21 -6.67
C ILE A 278 16.38 -23.34 -5.65
N VAL A 279 15.42 -23.48 -4.72
CA VAL A 279 15.41 -24.56 -3.70
C VAL A 279 15.16 -25.93 -4.36
N GLY A 280 14.36 -25.98 -5.43
CA GLY A 280 14.09 -27.18 -6.21
C GLY A 280 13.04 -28.12 -5.62
N ASN A 281 12.21 -27.65 -4.68
CA ASN A 281 11.13 -28.46 -4.11
C ASN A 281 9.87 -28.42 -5.01
N MET A 282 9.62 -29.50 -5.74
CA MET A 282 8.47 -29.59 -6.65
C MET A 282 7.12 -29.49 -5.94
N LYS A 283 7.03 -29.85 -4.65
CA LYS A 283 5.80 -29.73 -3.86
C LYS A 283 5.47 -28.26 -3.56
N THR A 284 6.45 -27.44 -3.21
CA THR A 284 6.23 -25.99 -2.98
C THR A 284 5.91 -25.26 -4.27
N ILE A 285 6.61 -25.61 -5.36
CA ILE A 285 6.34 -25.12 -6.71
C ILE A 285 4.89 -25.40 -7.11
N LYS A 286 4.43 -26.65 -6.97
CA LYS A 286 3.05 -27.03 -7.28
C LYS A 286 2.03 -26.24 -6.45
N MET A 287 2.26 -26.09 -5.14
CA MET A 287 1.38 -25.30 -4.27
C MET A 287 1.30 -23.83 -4.69
N LEU A 288 2.43 -23.23 -5.10
CA LEU A 288 2.46 -21.85 -5.59
C LEU A 288 1.69 -21.71 -6.91
N LEU A 289 1.86 -22.65 -7.85
CA LEU A 289 1.14 -22.65 -9.13
C LEU A 289 -0.38 -22.80 -8.92
N GLU A 290 -0.81 -23.73 -8.07
CA GLU A 290 -2.22 -23.94 -7.69
C GLU A 290 -2.81 -22.71 -6.98
N ALA A 291 -1.99 -21.96 -6.23
CA ALA A 291 -2.40 -20.74 -5.56
C ALA A 291 -2.51 -19.51 -6.49
N GLY A 292 -2.09 -19.62 -7.76
CA GLY A 292 -2.17 -18.51 -8.71
C GLY A 292 -0.83 -17.83 -9.02
N ALA A 293 0.30 -18.46 -8.69
CA ALA A 293 1.60 -17.93 -9.07
C ALA A 293 1.71 -17.81 -10.60
N ASP A 294 2.29 -16.70 -11.05
CA ASP A 294 2.56 -16.37 -12.44
C ASP A 294 4.02 -16.73 -12.76
N TRP A 295 4.18 -17.72 -13.63
CA TRP A 295 5.49 -18.20 -14.11
C TRP A 295 6.09 -17.34 -15.23
N THR A 296 5.38 -16.31 -15.70
CA THR A 296 5.84 -15.39 -16.75
C THR A 296 6.57 -14.16 -16.21
N ILE A 297 6.47 -13.91 -14.90
CA ILE A 297 7.19 -12.82 -14.22
C ILE A 297 8.69 -13.08 -14.33
N LYS A 298 9.45 -12.02 -14.62
CA LYS A 298 10.91 -12.07 -14.79
C LYS A 298 11.63 -11.32 -13.67
N ASP A 299 12.84 -11.77 -13.33
CA ASP A 299 13.73 -11.06 -12.41
C ASP A 299 14.27 -9.75 -13.02
N SER A 300 15.06 -8.98 -12.26
CA SER A 300 15.68 -7.73 -12.73
C SER A 300 16.64 -7.90 -13.93
N LYS A 301 17.07 -9.13 -14.20
CA LYS A 301 17.93 -9.51 -15.34
C LYS A 301 17.15 -10.14 -16.49
N GLY A 302 15.82 -10.19 -16.41
CA GLY A 302 14.94 -10.74 -17.45
C GLY A 302 14.83 -12.27 -17.47
N ARG A 303 15.28 -12.96 -16.43
CA ARG A 303 15.25 -14.43 -16.28
C ARG A 303 13.90 -14.91 -15.75
N LEU A 304 13.44 -16.06 -16.23
CA LEU A 304 12.20 -16.71 -15.81
C LEU A 304 12.45 -17.70 -14.67
N ALA A 305 11.43 -18.04 -13.88
CA ALA A 305 11.51 -19.06 -12.83
C ALA A 305 12.07 -20.41 -13.35
N GLU A 306 11.72 -20.80 -14.57
CA GLU A 306 12.23 -22.03 -15.22
C GLU A 306 13.76 -22.00 -15.38
N THR A 307 14.35 -20.85 -15.68
CA THR A 307 15.80 -20.74 -15.88
C THR A 307 16.58 -21.02 -14.61
N PHE A 308 16.05 -20.63 -13.45
CA PHE A 308 16.67 -20.95 -12.16
C PHE A 308 16.61 -22.44 -11.83
N LEU A 309 15.47 -23.08 -12.14
CA LEU A 309 15.33 -24.51 -11.92
C LEU A 309 16.28 -25.32 -12.81
N ARG A 310 16.46 -24.89 -14.06
CA ARG A 310 17.41 -25.49 -15.01
C ARG A 310 18.86 -25.30 -14.56
N ASP A 311 19.22 -24.09 -14.16
CA ASP A 311 20.59 -23.75 -13.75
C ASP A 311 21.00 -24.46 -12.45
N SER A 312 20.08 -24.61 -11.49
CA SER A 312 20.37 -25.19 -10.17
C SER A 312 20.14 -26.71 -10.09
N HIS A 313 19.16 -27.27 -10.83
CA HIS A 313 18.73 -28.67 -10.68
C HIS A 313 18.63 -29.46 -11.99
N GLY A 314 19.00 -28.88 -13.13
CA GLY A 314 19.09 -29.54 -14.43
C GLY A 314 17.80 -29.59 -15.26
N ASP A 315 17.94 -30.05 -16.51
CA ASP A 315 16.86 -30.02 -17.53
C ASP A 315 15.67 -30.94 -17.22
N GLU A 316 15.86 -32.00 -16.44
CA GLU A 316 14.79 -32.96 -16.14
C GLU A 316 13.70 -32.34 -15.25
N ARG A 317 14.09 -31.60 -14.20
CA ARG A 317 13.15 -30.85 -13.35
C ARG A 317 12.53 -29.66 -14.08
N ALA A 318 13.26 -29.02 -15.00
CA ALA A 318 12.71 -27.96 -15.83
C ALA A 318 11.58 -28.47 -16.74
N LYS A 319 11.71 -29.68 -17.30
CA LYS A 319 10.62 -30.33 -18.05
C LYS A 319 9.42 -30.63 -17.16
N GLU A 320 9.64 -31.16 -15.96
CA GLU A 320 8.55 -31.43 -15.00
C GLU A 320 7.81 -30.13 -14.60
N PHE A 321 8.54 -29.03 -14.36
CA PHE A 321 7.97 -27.71 -14.11
C PHE A 321 7.10 -27.23 -15.27
N LYS A 322 7.58 -27.40 -16.50
CA LYS A 322 6.83 -27.01 -17.70
C LYS A 322 5.51 -27.78 -17.83
N VAL A 323 5.53 -29.09 -17.57
CA VAL A 323 4.31 -29.92 -17.53
C VAL A 323 3.34 -29.40 -16.47
N LEU A 324 3.81 -29.06 -15.27
CA LEU A 324 2.97 -28.49 -14.21
C LEU A 324 2.35 -27.14 -14.63
N CYS A 325 3.12 -26.27 -15.29
CA CYS A 325 2.60 -25.00 -15.83
C CYS A 325 1.53 -25.23 -16.91
N GLU A 326 1.73 -26.19 -17.80
CA GLU A 326 0.77 -26.55 -18.85
C GLU A 326 -0.51 -27.16 -18.26
N GLU A 327 -0.39 -28.04 -17.26
CA GLU A 327 -1.52 -28.62 -16.53
C GLU A 327 -2.32 -27.54 -15.78
N GLU A 328 -1.66 -26.61 -15.09
CA GLU A 328 -2.33 -25.52 -14.38
C GLU A 328 -2.94 -24.50 -15.35
N ALA A 329 -2.29 -24.20 -16.48
CA ALA A 329 -2.88 -23.38 -17.54
C ALA A 329 -4.15 -24.03 -18.10
N ALA A 330 -4.13 -25.35 -18.33
CA ALA A 330 -5.31 -26.10 -18.77
C ALA A 330 -6.43 -26.11 -17.72
N LYS A 331 -6.10 -26.26 -16.42
CA LYS A 331 -7.08 -26.18 -15.32
C LYS A 331 -7.67 -24.79 -15.16
N ARG A 332 -6.86 -23.72 -15.29
CA ARG A 332 -7.33 -22.33 -15.27
C ARG A 332 -8.30 -22.08 -16.43
N LYS A 333 -7.99 -22.57 -17.64
CA LYS A 333 -8.91 -22.52 -18.80
C LYS A 333 -10.21 -23.32 -18.57
N ARG A 334 -10.15 -24.52 -18.00
CA ARG A 334 -11.35 -25.33 -17.70
C ARG A 334 -12.25 -24.71 -16.61
N LYS A 335 -11.68 -24.14 -15.54
CA LYS A 335 -12.45 -23.45 -14.49
C LYS A 335 -13.16 -22.19 -15.01
N VAL A 336 -12.59 -21.51 -15.99
CA VAL A 336 -13.24 -20.37 -16.66
C VAL A 336 -14.45 -20.84 -17.48
N VAL A 337 -14.39 -22.02 -18.11
CA VAL A 337 -15.48 -22.59 -18.93
C VAL A 337 -16.64 -23.14 -18.09
N GLU A 338 -16.40 -23.70 -16.91
CA GLU A 338 -17.48 -24.19 -16.03
C GLU A 338 -18.17 -23.07 -15.22
N GLY A 339 -17.50 -21.93 -15.02
CA GLY A 339 -18.05 -20.78 -14.27
C GLY A 339 -18.95 -19.85 -15.10
N SER A 340 -18.90 -19.92 -16.43
CA SER A 340 -19.66 -19.07 -17.35
C SER A 340 -20.76 -19.85 -18.07
N GLY A 341 -21.78 -20.28 -17.32
CA GLY A 341 -23.01 -20.77 -17.91
C GLY A 341 -23.79 -19.64 -18.58
N LEU A 342 -23.53 -19.37 -19.87
CA LEU A 342 -24.45 -18.81 -20.86
C LEU A 342 -23.81 -18.84 -22.26
N SER A 343 -24.43 -19.64 -23.13
CA SER A 343 -24.48 -19.65 -24.60
C SER A 343 -23.41 -18.91 -25.42
N ALA A 344 -22.80 -19.70 -26.31
CA ALA A 344 -21.87 -19.34 -27.37
C ALA A 344 -22.40 -18.25 -28.31
N GLU A 345 -21.68 -17.13 -28.37
CA GLU A 345 -21.10 -16.53 -29.58
C GLU A 345 -20.28 -15.30 -29.17
N SER A 346 -19.12 -15.11 -29.82
CA SER A 346 -18.06 -14.11 -29.56
C SER A 346 -17.22 -14.34 -28.30
N GLY A 347 -15.99 -14.83 -28.49
CA GLY A 347 -15.00 -15.01 -27.43
C GLY A 347 -14.21 -13.75 -27.18
N GLU A 348 -14.04 -13.34 -25.91
CA GLU A 348 -13.09 -12.28 -25.57
C GLU A 348 -12.63 -12.18 -24.09
N ASP A 349 -12.68 -13.24 -23.27
CA ASP A 349 -12.52 -13.05 -21.81
C ASP A 349 -11.09 -13.10 -21.20
N GLU A 350 -10.04 -13.48 -21.94
CA GLU A 350 -8.64 -13.33 -21.44
C GLU A 350 -8.09 -11.89 -21.64
N SER A 351 -8.86 -10.99 -22.28
CA SER A 351 -8.37 -9.68 -22.71
C SER A 351 -8.59 -8.54 -21.70
N THR A 352 -9.52 -8.67 -20.76
CA THR A 352 -10.01 -7.53 -19.96
C THR A 352 -9.00 -7.06 -18.89
N SER A 353 -8.34 -7.96 -18.17
CA SER A 353 -7.30 -7.57 -17.18
C SER A 353 -6.05 -6.98 -17.82
N ALA A 354 -5.63 -7.48 -18.99
CA ALA A 354 -4.47 -6.97 -19.71
C ALA A 354 -4.82 -5.67 -20.47
N LYS A 355 -6.05 -5.51 -20.97
CA LYS A 355 -6.57 -4.25 -21.53
C LYS A 355 -6.69 -3.16 -20.44
N ILE A 356 -7.04 -3.54 -19.21
CA ILE A 356 -7.12 -2.62 -18.06
C ILE A 356 -5.79 -1.93 -17.76
N THR A 357 -4.64 -2.60 -17.86
CA THR A 357 -3.33 -1.96 -17.61
C THR A 357 -2.85 -1.16 -18.83
N LYS A 358 -3.20 -1.60 -20.05
CA LYS A 358 -2.77 -0.96 -21.29
C LYS A 358 -3.31 0.47 -21.47
N LEU A 359 -4.55 0.75 -21.08
CA LEU A 359 -5.13 2.08 -21.32
C LEU A 359 -4.45 3.17 -20.49
N GLU A 360 -4.25 2.93 -19.20
CA GLU A 360 -3.53 3.82 -18.29
C GLU A 360 -2.09 4.06 -18.76
N GLU A 361 -1.40 3.02 -19.23
CA GLU A 361 -0.06 3.14 -19.81
C GLU A 361 -0.04 3.99 -21.08
N VAL A 362 -1.00 3.77 -22.00
CA VAL A 362 -1.12 4.54 -23.26
C VAL A 362 -1.40 6.01 -22.96
N LEU A 363 -2.40 6.31 -22.13
CA LEU A 363 -2.77 7.68 -21.75
C LEU A 363 -1.67 8.36 -20.90
N GLY A 364 -0.94 7.58 -20.10
CA GLY A 364 0.12 8.03 -19.22
C GLY A 364 1.48 8.21 -19.89
N ARG A 365 1.73 7.63 -21.07
CA ARG A 365 3.07 7.56 -21.70
C ARG A 365 3.78 8.90 -21.86
N LYS A 366 3.03 9.97 -22.18
CA LYS A 366 3.59 11.34 -22.31
C LYS A 366 3.43 12.19 -21.06
N MET A 367 2.73 11.69 -20.05
CA MET A 367 2.44 12.37 -18.79
C MET A 367 3.53 12.06 -17.76
N ILE A 368 4.04 13.09 -17.09
CA ILE A 368 4.91 12.93 -15.91
C ILE A 368 4.05 13.19 -14.68
N GLY A 369 4.07 12.26 -13.74
CA GLY A 369 3.15 12.27 -12.61
C GLY A 369 1.70 12.05 -13.04
N GLN A 370 0.76 12.60 -12.28
CA GLN A 370 -0.67 12.65 -12.61
C GLN A 370 -1.35 11.29 -12.84
N GLN A 371 -0.89 10.24 -12.16
CA GLN A 371 -1.48 8.89 -12.26
C GLN A 371 -2.95 8.86 -11.80
N GLY A 372 -3.34 9.75 -10.87
CA GLY A 372 -4.72 9.92 -10.43
C GLY A 372 -5.68 10.36 -11.56
N PRO A 373 -5.40 11.50 -12.23
CA PRO A 373 -6.10 11.91 -13.44
C PRO A 373 -6.20 10.84 -14.51
N VAL A 374 -5.07 10.21 -14.85
CA VAL A 374 -4.99 9.16 -15.89
C VAL A 374 -5.93 8.00 -15.55
N ARG A 375 -5.88 7.50 -14.31
CA ARG A 375 -6.75 6.41 -13.84
C ARG A 375 -8.23 6.77 -13.91
N THR A 376 -8.56 8.01 -13.54
CA THR A 376 -9.94 8.52 -13.55
C THR A 376 -10.51 8.60 -14.97
N VAL A 377 -9.72 9.12 -15.90
CA VAL A 377 -10.08 9.19 -17.33
C VAL A 377 -10.18 7.80 -17.94
N ALA A 378 -9.20 6.92 -17.70
CA ALA A 378 -9.21 5.56 -18.21
C ALA A 378 -10.44 4.78 -17.73
N SER A 379 -10.84 4.97 -16.47
CA SER A 379 -12.09 4.40 -15.93
C SER A 379 -13.32 4.91 -16.68
N ALA A 380 -13.44 6.21 -16.90
CA ALA A 380 -14.57 6.82 -17.61
C ALA A 380 -14.67 6.36 -19.09
N ILE A 381 -13.54 6.27 -19.79
CA ILE A 381 -13.48 5.79 -21.18
C ILE A 381 -13.88 4.31 -21.25
N ARG A 382 -13.38 3.46 -20.34
CA ARG A 382 -13.77 2.05 -20.30
C ARG A 382 -15.27 1.87 -20.07
N LEU A 383 -15.85 2.59 -19.13
CA LEU A 383 -17.30 2.53 -18.88
C LEU A 383 -18.08 2.86 -20.15
N ARG A 384 -17.62 3.86 -20.90
CA ARG A 384 -18.23 4.23 -22.19
C ARG A 384 -18.07 3.14 -23.26
N GLU A 385 -16.86 2.63 -23.47
CA GLU A 385 -16.59 1.59 -24.48
C GLU A 385 -17.37 0.30 -24.22
N HIS A 386 -17.64 -0.02 -22.95
CA HIS A 386 -18.42 -1.19 -22.54
C HIS A 386 -19.92 -0.90 -22.40
N GLY A 387 -20.40 0.28 -22.80
CA GLY A 387 -21.83 0.62 -22.82
C GLY A 387 -22.47 0.88 -21.45
N TRP A 388 -21.68 1.17 -20.41
CA TRP A 388 -22.16 1.52 -19.06
C TRP A 388 -22.47 3.02 -18.90
N VAL A 389 -22.50 3.76 -20.00
CA VAL A 389 -22.85 5.19 -20.06
C VAL A 389 -24.01 5.36 -21.04
N ASP A 390 -24.86 6.36 -20.83
CA ASP A 390 -25.98 6.67 -21.70
C ASP A 390 -25.51 6.86 -23.17
N PRO A 391 -25.94 6.00 -24.12
CA PRO A 391 -25.49 6.06 -25.51
C PRO A 391 -26.04 7.28 -26.26
N GLY A 392 -27.03 7.98 -25.71
CA GLY A 392 -27.58 9.21 -26.26
C GLY A 392 -26.75 10.46 -25.95
N ARG A 393 -25.78 10.37 -25.03
CA ARG A 393 -25.06 11.53 -24.48
C ARG A 393 -23.55 11.39 -24.65
N PRO A 394 -22.83 12.50 -24.91
CA PRO A 394 -21.38 12.48 -24.95
C PRO A 394 -20.79 12.31 -23.55
N LEU A 395 -19.57 11.80 -23.49
CA LEU A 395 -18.79 11.78 -22.25
C LEU A 395 -18.21 13.16 -22.00
N VAL A 396 -18.61 13.77 -20.89
CA VAL A 396 -18.23 15.12 -20.46
C VAL A 396 -17.38 15.04 -19.21
N MET A 397 -16.16 15.60 -19.28
CA MET A 397 -15.21 15.61 -18.19
C MET A 397 -14.78 17.03 -17.84
N LEU A 398 -14.59 17.32 -16.55
CA LEU A 398 -14.05 18.59 -16.07
C LEU A 398 -12.70 18.37 -15.39
N PHE A 399 -11.65 18.93 -15.98
CA PHE A 399 -10.27 18.86 -15.52
C PHE A 399 -9.95 20.09 -14.68
N LEU A 400 -9.69 19.86 -13.39
CA LEU A 400 -9.38 20.90 -12.40
C LEU A 400 -7.92 20.82 -11.98
N GLY A 401 -7.30 21.95 -11.71
CA GLY A 401 -5.94 22.02 -11.18
C GLY A 401 -5.24 23.31 -11.58
N SER A 402 -4.01 23.52 -11.11
CA SER A 402 -3.23 24.72 -11.43
C SER A 402 -2.87 24.82 -12.92
N SER A 403 -2.41 25.99 -13.37
CA SER A 403 -1.92 26.15 -14.75
C SER A 403 -0.70 25.25 -14.98
N GLY A 404 -0.57 24.69 -16.18
CA GLY A 404 0.62 23.95 -16.59
C GLY A 404 0.85 22.59 -15.91
N VAL A 405 -0.16 21.98 -15.27
CA VAL A 405 -0.03 20.65 -14.63
C VAL A 405 -0.32 19.45 -15.56
N GLY A 406 -0.69 19.70 -16.83
CA GLY A 406 -0.91 18.66 -17.83
C GLY A 406 -2.37 18.39 -18.25
N LYS A 407 -3.33 19.24 -17.86
CA LYS A 407 -4.75 19.12 -18.25
C LYS A 407 -4.96 18.97 -19.76
N THR A 408 -4.44 19.91 -20.54
CA THR A 408 -4.51 19.93 -22.01
C THR A 408 -3.74 18.77 -22.63
N GLU A 409 -2.65 18.31 -22.00
CA GLU A 409 -1.84 17.22 -22.52
C GLU A 409 -2.57 15.89 -22.41
N LEU A 410 -3.24 15.62 -21.29
CA LEU A 410 -4.08 14.43 -21.14
C LEU A 410 -5.23 14.42 -22.17
N ALA A 411 -5.86 15.57 -22.45
CA ALA A 411 -6.89 15.67 -23.47
C ALA A 411 -6.40 15.25 -24.87
N LYS A 412 -5.17 15.61 -25.23
CA LYS A 412 -4.53 15.16 -26.47
C LYS A 412 -4.26 13.66 -26.47
N GLN A 413 -3.82 13.09 -25.34
CA GLN A 413 -3.61 11.64 -25.24
C GLN A 413 -4.93 10.87 -25.43
N ILE A 414 -6.04 11.39 -24.92
CA ILE A 414 -7.38 10.82 -25.17
C ILE A 414 -7.71 10.87 -26.67
N ALA A 415 -7.42 11.99 -27.34
CA ALA A 415 -7.69 12.15 -28.77
C ALA A 415 -6.87 11.18 -29.64
N LEU A 416 -5.60 10.99 -29.28
CA LEU A 416 -4.73 9.98 -29.90
C LEU A 416 -5.31 8.58 -29.74
N TYR A 417 -5.58 8.17 -28.49
CA TYR A 417 -6.15 6.86 -28.20
C TYR A 417 -7.47 6.60 -28.95
N MET A 418 -8.38 7.58 -28.98
CA MET A 418 -9.70 7.41 -29.60
C MET A 418 -9.69 7.29 -31.12
N ASN A 419 -8.62 7.76 -31.76
CA ASN A 419 -8.53 7.84 -33.22
C ASN A 419 -7.41 6.95 -33.82
N GLU A 420 -6.69 6.20 -32.98
CA GLU A 420 -5.73 5.17 -33.40
C GLU A 420 -6.46 3.85 -33.73
N LYS A 421 -6.11 3.22 -34.85
CA LYS A 421 -6.73 1.96 -35.30
C LYS A 421 -6.06 0.69 -34.79
N ASP A 422 -4.82 0.72 -34.28
CA ASP A 422 -4.05 -0.51 -34.00
C ASP A 422 -3.23 -0.53 -32.68
N GLY A 423 -3.39 0.41 -31.76
CA GLY A 423 -2.83 0.30 -30.38
C GLY A 423 -1.30 0.12 -30.27
N THR A 424 -0.53 0.35 -31.34
CA THR A 424 0.92 0.17 -31.40
C THR A 424 1.72 1.41 -31.00
N GLY A 425 1.08 2.57 -30.81
CA GLY A 425 1.70 3.74 -30.18
C GLY A 425 3.00 4.25 -30.84
N GLU A 426 3.23 3.94 -32.12
CA GLU A 426 4.43 4.33 -32.87
C GLU A 426 4.07 5.02 -34.19
N THR A 427 3.21 6.04 -34.13
CA THR A 427 3.13 7.03 -35.20
C THR A 427 3.12 8.42 -34.59
N GLY A 428 4.17 9.19 -34.89
CA GLY A 428 4.37 10.56 -34.42
C GLY A 428 3.39 11.51 -35.09
N ASN A 429 2.14 11.52 -34.64
CA ASN A 429 1.18 12.50 -35.11
C ASN A 429 1.33 13.76 -34.25
N ASP A 430 1.93 14.78 -34.84
CA ASP A 430 2.00 16.12 -34.25
C ASP A 430 0.58 16.68 -34.05
N LEU A 431 0.43 17.59 -33.08
CA LEU A 431 -0.86 18.23 -32.74
C LEU A 431 -1.59 18.77 -33.98
N THR A 432 -0.83 19.28 -34.94
CA THR A 432 -1.31 19.83 -36.20
C THR A 432 -2.07 18.81 -37.05
N GLU A 433 -1.68 17.54 -37.02
CA GLU A 433 -2.38 16.50 -37.78
C GLU A 433 -3.74 16.17 -37.15
N LEU A 434 -3.78 16.06 -35.82
CA LEU A 434 -5.01 15.82 -35.06
C LEU A 434 -6.04 16.95 -35.26
N GLU A 435 -5.58 18.20 -35.30
CA GLU A 435 -6.43 19.37 -35.54
C GLU A 435 -6.90 19.41 -37.01
N SER A 436 -6.02 19.12 -37.97
CA SER A 436 -6.36 19.13 -39.40
C SER A 436 -7.45 18.10 -39.77
N GLU A 437 -7.44 16.95 -39.10
CA GLU A 437 -8.41 15.87 -39.29
C GLU A 437 -9.65 16.01 -38.39
N ALA A 438 -9.76 17.11 -37.64
CA ALA A 438 -10.81 17.36 -36.65
C ALA A 438 -10.92 16.25 -35.59
N LYS A 439 -9.84 15.52 -35.30
CA LYS A 439 -9.76 14.52 -34.24
C LYS A 439 -9.65 15.16 -32.86
N PHE A 440 -8.98 16.30 -32.79
CA PHE A 440 -8.88 17.13 -31.60
C PHE A 440 -9.34 18.55 -31.95
N ILE A 441 -10.37 19.02 -31.25
CA ILE A 441 -11.00 20.33 -31.48
C ILE A 441 -10.73 21.16 -30.23
N ARG A 442 -9.93 22.22 -30.32
CA ARG A 442 -9.64 23.10 -29.20
C ARG A 442 -10.39 24.42 -29.35
N LEU A 443 -11.14 24.77 -28.30
CA LEU A 443 -11.83 26.05 -28.18
C LEU A 443 -11.31 26.77 -26.93
N ASP A 444 -10.66 27.91 -27.12
CA ASP A 444 -10.22 28.77 -26.02
C ASP A 444 -11.40 29.62 -25.56
N MET A 445 -11.90 29.37 -24.35
CA MET A 445 -13.08 30.06 -23.83
C MET A 445 -12.82 31.54 -23.53
N SER A 446 -11.56 31.99 -23.54
CA SER A 446 -11.23 33.41 -23.49
C SER A 446 -11.64 34.17 -24.75
N GLU A 447 -11.75 33.50 -25.90
CA GLU A 447 -12.29 34.10 -27.14
C GLU A 447 -13.82 34.23 -27.11
N PHE A 448 -14.48 33.56 -26.16
CA PHE A 448 -15.93 33.47 -26.02
C PHE A 448 -16.48 34.27 -24.83
N GLN A 449 -15.80 35.37 -24.47
CA GLN A 449 -16.20 36.24 -23.34
C GLN A 449 -17.45 37.09 -23.63
N GLU A 450 -17.79 37.28 -24.90
CA GLU A 450 -18.90 38.14 -25.33
C GLU A 450 -20.08 37.32 -25.86
N SER A 451 -21.32 37.77 -25.66
CA SER A 451 -22.53 37.01 -26.02
C SER A 451 -22.67 36.69 -27.52
N HIS A 452 -22.16 37.56 -28.40
CA HIS A 452 -22.27 37.37 -29.85
C HIS A 452 -21.28 36.33 -30.42
N SER A 453 -20.26 35.93 -29.64
CA SER A 453 -19.32 34.88 -29.99
C SER A 453 -19.98 33.50 -30.16
N VAL A 454 -21.20 33.31 -29.64
CA VAL A 454 -22.04 32.10 -29.84
C VAL A 454 -22.24 31.78 -31.33
N SER A 455 -22.30 32.81 -32.17
CA SER A 455 -22.43 32.64 -33.63
C SER A 455 -21.21 31.95 -34.27
N ASN A 456 -20.01 32.10 -33.69
CA ASN A 456 -18.82 31.41 -34.17
C ASN A 456 -18.90 29.89 -33.93
N LEU A 457 -19.65 29.44 -32.92
CA LEU A 457 -19.82 28.00 -32.62
C LEU A 457 -20.88 27.33 -33.48
N THR A 458 -22.01 28.01 -33.74
CA THR A 458 -23.24 27.45 -34.35
C THR A 458 -23.57 28.03 -35.73
N GLY A 459 -22.75 28.95 -36.21
CA GLY A 459 -22.92 29.67 -37.47
C GLY A 459 -23.70 30.98 -37.33
N SER A 460 -23.40 31.91 -38.24
CA SER A 460 -24.19 33.13 -38.42
C SER A 460 -25.59 32.81 -38.97
N PRO A 461 -26.64 33.60 -38.68
CA PRO A 461 -27.96 33.44 -39.28
C PRO A 461 -27.96 33.70 -40.80
N LYS A 462 -28.98 33.18 -41.50
CA LYS A 462 -29.20 33.47 -42.94
C LYS A 462 -29.22 34.99 -43.19
N GLY A 463 -28.38 35.47 -44.10
CA GLY A 463 -28.27 36.89 -44.46
C GLY A 463 -27.18 37.68 -43.74
N TYR A 464 -26.44 37.08 -42.80
CA TYR A 464 -25.28 37.69 -42.14
C TYR A 464 -23.96 37.20 -42.74
N VAL A 465 -22.90 38.00 -42.62
CA VAL A 465 -21.53 37.63 -43.02
C VAL A 465 -21.10 36.38 -42.23
N GLY A 466 -20.47 35.41 -42.90
CA GLY A 466 -20.08 34.12 -42.31
C GLY A 466 -21.17 33.04 -42.33
N TYR A 467 -22.37 33.30 -42.88
CA TYR A 467 -23.41 32.26 -43.00
C TYR A 467 -22.95 31.04 -43.82
N ASN A 468 -22.15 31.26 -44.88
CA ASN A 468 -21.69 30.18 -45.76
C ASN A 468 -20.60 29.31 -45.13
N ASP A 469 -19.93 29.78 -44.09
CA ASP A 469 -18.79 29.09 -43.47
C ASP A 469 -19.24 28.02 -42.46
N GLY A 470 -20.51 28.03 -42.04
CA GLY A 470 -21.04 27.16 -40.99
C GLY A 470 -20.51 27.54 -39.59
N GLY A 471 -20.95 26.83 -38.55
CA GLY A 471 -20.38 26.97 -37.22
C GLY A 471 -19.03 26.26 -37.11
N GLY A 472 -18.09 26.87 -36.38
CA GLY A 472 -16.73 26.34 -36.21
C GLY A 472 -16.71 24.99 -35.50
N LEU A 473 -17.59 24.77 -34.51
CA LEU A 473 -17.67 23.52 -33.76
C LEU A 473 -18.52 22.47 -34.48
N SER A 474 -19.71 22.85 -34.93
CA SER A 474 -20.67 21.99 -35.63
C SER A 474 -20.08 21.38 -36.91
N SER A 475 -19.37 22.17 -37.72
CA SER A 475 -18.75 21.71 -38.97
C SER A 475 -17.63 20.70 -38.72
N GLN A 476 -16.82 20.92 -37.66
CA GLN A 476 -15.75 20.00 -37.28
C GLN A 476 -16.29 18.70 -36.68
N LEU A 477 -17.33 18.76 -35.84
CA LEU A 477 -18.00 17.57 -35.30
C LEU A 477 -18.71 16.76 -36.39
N LYS A 478 -19.22 17.41 -37.44
CA LYS A 478 -19.76 16.73 -38.62
C LYS A 478 -18.67 15.99 -39.40
N LYS A 479 -17.46 16.55 -39.46
CA LYS A 479 -16.28 15.91 -40.10
C LYS A 479 -15.81 14.69 -39.29
N ASN A 480 -15.75 14.80 -37.96
CA ASN A 480 -15.41 13.68 -37.08
C ASN A 480 -16.30 13.63 -35.82
N PRO A 481 -17.32 12.75 -35.81
CA PRO A 481 -18.22 12.59 -34.66
C PRO A 481 -17.54 12.02 -33.40
N LYS A 482 -16.37 11.37 -33.53
CA LYS A 482 -15.58 10.81 -32.42
C LYS A 482 -14.47 11.76 -31.94
N ALA A 483 -14.56 13.04 -32.29
CA ALA A 483 -13.59 14.03 -31.88
C ALA A 483 -13.52 14.19 -30.36
N VAL A 484 -12.34 14.58 -29.86
CA VAL A 484 -12.19 15.11 -28.52
C VAL A 484 -12.27 16.62 -28.59
N VAL A 485 -13.25 17.22 -27.92
CA VAL A 485 -13.47 18.67 -27.88
C VAL A 485 -12.95 19.21 -26.55
N LEU A 486 -11.90 20.02 -26.60
CA LEU A 486 -11.32 20.71 -25.45
C LEU A 486 -11.90 22.11 -25.33
N LEU A 487 -12.62 22.37 -24.24
CA LEU A 487 -13.07 23.70 -23.81
C LEU A 487 -12.08 24.23 -22.76
N ASP A 488 -11.09 25.02 -23.18
CA ASP A 488 -10.00 25.47 -22.33
C ASP A 488 -10.44 26.72 -21.53
N GLU A 489 -10.15 26.76 -20.22
CA GLU A 489 -10.50 27.87 -19.31
C GLU A 489 -12.00 28.22 -19.26
N ILE A 490 -12.84 27.22 -19.02
CA ILE A 490 -14.31 27.33 -19.08
C ILE A 490 -14.91 28.44 -18.20
N GLU A 491 -14.24 28.84 -17.12
CA GLU A 491 -14.65 29.96 -16.27
C GLU A 491 -14.61 31.32 -16.95
N LYS A 492 -13.93 31.45 -18.10
CA LYS A 492 -13.83 32.69 -18.88
C LYS A 492 -14.97 32.87 -19.88
N ALA A 493 -15.71 31.81 -20.21
CA ALA A 493 -16.78 31.86 -21.20
C ALA A 493 -17.96 32.73 -20.74
N HIS A 494 -18.63 33.36 -21.69
CA HIS A 494 -19.93 34.00 -21.47
C HIS A 494 -21.02 32.96 -21.12
N PRO A 495 -21.97 33.26 -20.21
CA PRO A 495 -23.05 32.32 -19.87
C PRO A 495 -23.90 31.82 -21.05
N ASP A 496 -24.08 32.64 -22.09
CA ASP A 496 -24.84 32.25 -23.29
C ASP A 496 -24.11 31.17 -24.10
N VAL A 497 -22.78 31.17 -24.07
CA VAL A 497 -21.96 30.13 -24.70
C VAL A 497 -22.11 28.81 -23.95
N LEU A 498 -22.07 28.85 -22.62
CA LEU A 498 -22.31 27.67 -21.77
C LEU A 498 -23.70 27.06 -22.00
N THR A 499 -24.70 27.88 -22.34
CA THR A 499 -26.07 27.43 -22.61
C THR A 499 -26.14 26.53 -23.85
N VAL A 500 -25.33 26.80 -24.88
CA VAL A 500 -25.23 25.91 -26.05
C VAL A 500 -24.70 24.53 -25.63
N PHE A 501 -23.70 24.50 -24.75
CA PHE A 501 -23.12 23.24 -24.29
C PHE A 501 -24.05 22.44 -23.37
N LEU A 502 -24.94 23.08 -22.61
CA LEU A 502 -25.97 22.38 -21.83
C LEU A 502 -26.84 21.48 -22.72
N GLN A 503 -27.27 22.00 -23.87
CA GLN A 503 -28.06 21.25 -24.85
C GLN A 503 -27.25 20.10 -25.44
N VAL A 504 -25.98 20.35 -25.78
CA VAL A 504 -25.08 19.33 -26.32
C VAL A 504 -24.88 18.18 -25.33
N PHE A 505 -24.71 18.49 -24.04
CA PHE A 505 -24.50 17.47 -23.01
C PHE A 505 -25.77 16.69 -22.65
N ASP A 506 -26.96 17.26 -22.89
CA ASP A 506 -28.26 16.59 -22.67
C ASP A 506 -28.68 15.67 -23.81
N ASP A 507 -28.62 16.21 -25.03
CA ASP A 507 -29.25 15.62 -26.21
C ASP A 507 -28.22 14.99 -27.16
N GLY A 508 -26.92 15.18 -26.91
CA GLY A 508 -25.85 14.70 -27.79
C GLY A 508 -25.93 15.28 -29.20
N ARG A 509 -26.48 16.50 -29.35
CA ARG A 509 -26.64 17.19 -30.63
C ARG A 509 -26.41 18.68 -30.51
N ILE A 510 -25.90 19.28 -31.58
CA ILE A 510 -25.77 20.72 -31.76
C ILE A 510 -26.56 21.13 -33.00
N THR A 511 -27.29 22.24 -32.91
CA THR A 511 -28.03 22.77 -34.07
C THR A 511 -27.24 23.89 -34.72
N ASP A 512 -26.82 23.66 -35.96
CA ASP A 512 -26.18 24.65 -36.81
C ASP A 512 -27.20 25.35 -37.69
N LYS A 513 -27.03 26.66 -37.90
CA LYS A 513 -27.99 27.48 -38.69
C LYS A 513 -27.93 27.20 -40.20
N LYS A 514 -26.86 26.59 -40.69
CA LYS A 514 -26.63 26.16 -42.08
C LYS A 514 -26.68 24.65 -42.21
N GLU A 515 -25.90 23.93 -41.40
CA GLU A 515 -25.68 22.48 -41.52
C GLU A 515 -26.80 21.64 -40.87
N GLY A 516 -27.74 22.28 -40.15
CA GLY A 516 -28.83 21.61 -39.46
C GLY A 516 -28.38 20.92 -38.17
N VAL A 517 -29.06 19.85 -37.79
CA VAL A 517 -28.75 19.12 -36.55
C VAL A 517 -27.55 18.20 -36.76
N VAL A 518 -26.49 18.40 -35.98
CA VAL A 518 -25.28 17.56 -35.96
C VAL A 518 -25.27 16.73 -34.67
N TYR A 519 -25.22 15.40 -34.81
CA TYR A 519 -25.12 14.50 -33.67
C TYR A 519 -23.66 14.32 -33.24
N CYS A 520 -23.40 14.48 -31.96
CA CYS A 520 -22.08 14.38 -31.32
C CYS A 520 -22.12 13.47 -30.08
N LYS A 521 -23.07 12.53 -30.03
CA LYS A 521 -23.14 11.53 -28.96
C LYS A 521 -21.84 10.75 -28.78
N ASP A 522 -21.07 10.53 -29.85
CA ASP A 522 -19.82 9.75 -29.85
C ASP A 522 -18.57 10.56 -29.48
N SER A 523 -18.68 11.88 -29.30
CA SER A 523 -17.55 12.76 -28.98
C SER A 523 -17.26 12.77 -27.48
N ILE A 524 -16.03 13.13 -27.12
CA ILE A 524 -15.63 13.36 -25.72
C ILE A 524 -15.41 14.85 -25.52
N PHE A 525 -16.11 15.46 -24.56
CA PHE A 525 -15.88 16.84 -24.16
C PHE A 525 -15.01 16.89 -22.91
N VAL A 526 -13.91 17.64 -23.00
CA VAL A 526 -13.01 17.92 -21.89
C VAL A 526 -13.06 19.42 -21.61
N MET A 527 -13.53 19.81 -20.44
CA MET A 527 -13.44 21.19 -19.95
C MET A 527 -12.20 21.30 -19.08
N THR A 528 -11.41 22.36 -19.22
CA THR A 528 -10.35 22.68 -18.26
C THR A 528 -10.74 23.89 -17.43
N SER A 529 -10.32 23.90 -16.18
CA SER A 529 -10.48 25.07 -15.32
C SER A 529 -9.33 25.15 -14.32
N ASN A 530 -8.98 26.39 -13.95
CA ASN A 530 -8.04 26.65 -12.86
C ASN A 530 -8.76 26.87 -11.52
N LEU A 531 -10.08 26.65 -11.47
CA LEU A 531 -10.86 26.75 -10.24
C LEU A 531 -10.48 25.68 -9.20
N ALA A 532 -10.71 26.02 -7.93
CA ALA A 532 -10.37 25.21 -6.76
C ALA A 532 -8.87 24.87 -6.65
N SER A 533 -7.99 25.65 -7.29
CA SER A 533 -6.56 25.36 -7.31
C SER A 533 -5.94 25.35 -5.92
N ASP A 534 -6.41 26.20 -5.02
CA ASP A 534 -5.84 26.35 -3.68
C ASP A 534 -6.26 25.20 -2.77
N GLU A 535 -7.54 24.81 -2.81
CA GLU A 535 -8.06 23.63 -2.12
C GLU A 535 -7.39 22.34 -2.62
N ILE A 536 -7.14 22.24 -3.93
CA ILE A 536 -6.42 21.12 -4.54
C ILE A 536 -4.96 21.11 -4.07
N LYS A 537 -4.28 22.27 -4.01
CA LYS A 537 -2.90 22.38 -3.52
C LYS A 537 -2.80 21.95 -2.05
N GLU A 538 -3.71 22.41 -1.21
CA GLU A 538 -3.74 22.06 0.22
C GLU A 538 -3.97 20.56 0.43
N ALA A 539 -4.88 19.96 -0.34
CA ALA A 539 -5.17 18.53 -0.27
C ALA A 539 -4.13 17.64 -0.95
N ALA A 540 -3.20 18.20 -1.75
CA ALA A 540 -2.30 17.44 -2.61
C ALA A 540 -1.48 16.36 -1.88
N PRO A 541 -0.85 16.61 -0.71
CA PRO A 541 -0.08 15.57 0.00
C PRO A 541 -0.95 14.37 0.36
N ARG A 542 -2.16 14.62 0.89
CA ARG A 542 -3.12 13.58 1.26
C ARG A 542 -3.62 12.81 0.04
N LEU A 543 -3.90 13.50 -1.07
CA LEU A 543 -4.38 12.87 -2.30
C LEU A 543 -3.29 12.04 -2.99
N ARG A 544 -2.02 12.42 -2.90
CA ARG A 544 -0.89 11.59 -3.34
C ARG A 544 -0.74 10.33 -2.49
N GLN A 545 -0.79 10.45 -1.17
CA GLN A 545 -0.73 9.29 -0.29
C GLN A 545 -1.89 8.32 -0.55
N LEU A 546 -3.10 8.86 -0.74
CA LEU A 546 -4.26 8.05 -1.13
C LEU A 546 -3.99 7.27 -2.41
N LEU A 547 -3.38 7.89 -3.43
CA LEU A 547 -3.07 7.25 -4.70
C LEU A 547 -2.08 6.08 -4.51
N GLU A 548 -1.08 6.23 -3.64
CA GLU A 548 -0.13 5.17 -3.29
C GLU A 548 -0.81 4.03 -2.53
N ASP A 549 -1.57 4.35 -1.47
CA ASP A 549 -2.28 3.38 -0.63
C ASP A 549 -3.35 2.58 -1.40
N THR A 550 -3.85 3.14 -2.51
CA THR A 550 -4.92 2.56 -3.33
C THR A 550 -4.44 2.08 -4.69
N LYS A 551 -3.12 1.91 -4.91
CA LYS A 551 -2.59 1.33 -6.16
C LYS A 551 -3.33 0.06 -6.57
N ASP A 552 -3.50 -0.88 -5.65
CA ASP A 552 -4.18 -2.17 -5.91
C ASP A 552 -5.71 -2.13 -5.71
N ARG A 553 -6.28 -0.95 -5.39
CA ARG A 553 -7.71 -0.79 -5.04
C ARG A 553 -8.34 0.42 -5.74
N PRO A 554 -8.59 0.38 -7.07
CA PRO A 554 -9.14 1.50 -7.84
C PRO A 554 -10.47 2.02 -7.30
N GLU A 555 -11.32 1.11 -6.82
CA GLU A 555 -12.63 1.43 -6.27
C GLU A 555 -12.55 2.35 -5.05
N VAL A 556 -11.54 2.14 -4.19
CA VAL A 556 -11.31 2.95 -2.98
C VAL A 556 -10.81 4.34 -3.35
N TYR A 557 -9.94 4.42 -4.36
CA TYR A 557 -9.49 5.68 -4.94
C TYR A 557 -10.69 6.49 -5.44
N HIS A 558 -11.48 5.93 -6.36
CA HIS A 558 -12.64 6.63 -6.93
C HIS A 558 -13.66 7.04 -5.88
N ARG A 559 -13.95 6.18 -4.89
CA ARG A 559 -14.88 6.52 -3.79
C ARG A 559 -14.41 7.71 -2.96
N THR A 560 -13.11 7.75 -2.64
CA THR A 560 -12.54 8.83 -1.82
C THR A 560 -12.40 10.11 -2.65
N MET A 561 -12.02 9.99 -3.91
CA MET A 561 -11.95 11.11 -4.85
C MET A 561 -13.33 11.74 -5.08
N ASN A 562 -14.39 10.93 -5.16
CA ASN A 562 -15.76 11.42 -5.25
C ASN A 562 -16.21 12.18 -3.99
N LYS A 563 -15.67 11.87 -2.81
CA LYS A 563 -15.90 12.69 -1.60
C LYS A 563 -15.21 14.04 -1.73
N PHE A 564 -13.94 14.05 -2.10
CA PHE A 564 -13.21 15.30 -2.33
C PHE A 564 -13.85 16.19 -3.40
N ASN A 565 -14.34 15.59 -4.49
CA ASN A 565 -15.08 16.30 -5.54
C ASN A 565 -16.36 16.97 -5.01
N LYS A 566 -17.01 16.39 -3.99
CA LYS A 566 -18.15 17.04 -3.32
C LYS A 566 -17.72 18.23 -2.46
N ASP A 567 -16.55 18.17 -1.85
CA ASP A 567 -16.01 19.23 -0.99
C ASP A 567 -15.64 20.49 -1.82
N ILE A 568 -15.14 20.31 -3.05
CA ILE A 568 -14.81 21.42 -3.96
C ILE A 568 -16.02 21.93 -4.78
N HIS A 569 -17.14 21.19 -4.81
CA HIS A 569 -18.33 21.54 -5.56
C HIS A 569 -18.88 22.95 -5.23
N PRO A 570 -18.89 23.45 -3.98
CA PRO A 570 -19.34 24.81 -3.67
C PRO A 570 -18.51 25.91 -4.36
N VAL A 571 -17.21 25.69 -4.54
CA VAL A 571 -16.30 26.63 -5.22
C VAL A 571 -16.64 26.71 -6.70
N LEU A 572 -16.83 25.55 -7.34
CA LEU A 572 -17.24 25.46 -8.75
C LEU A 572 -18.59 26.15 -8.98
N LYS A 573 -19.55 25.88 -8.09
CA LYS A 573 -20.89 26.46 -8.10
C LYS A 573 -20.85 28.00 -8.12
N ARG A 574 -20.04 28.58 -7.22
CA ARG A 574 -19.91 30.05 -7.09
C ARG A 574 -19.31 30.68 -8.35
N SER A 575 -18.35 30.02 -8.99
CA SER A 575 -17.61 30.62 -10.11
C SER A 575 -18.31 30.45 -11.46
N LEU A 576 -18.90 29.27 -11.73
CA LEU A 576 -19.51 29.00 -13.04
C LEU A 576 -20.89 29.64 -13.22
N ARG A 577 -21.54 30.08 -12.12
CA ARG A 577 -22.85 30.80 -12.11
C ARG A 577 -23.99 30.08 -12.87
N ARG A 578 -23.81 28.78 -13.14
CA ARG A 578 -24.69 27.90 -13.90
C ARG A 578 -24.59 26.48 -13.32
N ASP A 579 -25.34 26.25 -12.26
CA ASP A 579 -25.34 24.98 -11.51
C ASP A 579 -25.74 23.78 -12.38
N GLU A 580 -26.60 24.03 -13.37
CA GLU A 580 -27.07 23.02 -14.32
C GLU A 580 -25.92 22.34 -15.08
N LEU A 581 -24.85 23.09 -15.38
CA LEU A 581 -23.68 22.57 -16.08
C LEU A 581 -22.97 21.49 -15.25
N LEU A 582 -22.88 21.69 -13.94
CA LEU A 582 -22.25 20.73 -13.03
C LEU A 582 -23.01 19.40 -12.99
N GLY A 583 -24.33 19.45 -13.12
CA GLY A 583 -25.19 18.26 -13.17
C GLY A 583 -25.03 17.41 -14.44
N ARG A 584 -24.36 17.94 -15.48
CA ARG A 584 -24.13 17.24 -16.76
C ARG A 584 -22.73 16.66 -16.91
N ILE A 585 -21.84 16.96 -15.97
CA ILE A 585 -20.47 16.45 -15.99
C ILE A 585 -20.50 15.00 -15.52
N ASN A 586 -20.04 14.08 -16.38
CA ASN A 586 -19.93 12.66 -16.01
C ASN A 586 -18.81 12.46 -14.98
N GLN A 587 -17.68 13.14 -15.16
CA GLN A 587 -16.50 12.94 -14.32
C GLN A 587 -15.73 14.23 -14.06
N ILE A 588 -15.49 14.53 -12.78
CA ILE A 588 -14.55 15.57 -12.34
C ILE A 588 -13.19 14.91 -12.10
N VAL A 589 -12.15 15.46 -12.71
CA VAL A 589 -10.78 14.95 -12.70
C VAL A 589 -9.87 16.02 -12.12
N VAL A 590 -9.19 15.69 -11.01
CA VAL A 590 -8.34 16.64 -10.27
C VAL A 590 -6.88 16.37 -10.53
N PHE A 591 -6.19 17.35 -11.08
CA PHE A 591 -4.76 17.36 -11.31
C PHE A 591 -4.05 18.02 -10.14
N LEU A 592 -3.07 17.31 -9.60
CA LEU A 592 -2.31 17.80 -8.46
C LEU A 592 -1.18 18.72 -8.95
N PRO A 593 -0.72 19.69 -8.12
CA PRO A 593 0.57 20.32 -8.39
C PRO A 593 1.66 19.25 -8.49
N LEU A 594 2.71 19.49 -9.26
CA LEU A 594 3.79 18.51 -9.40
C LEU A 594 4.68 18.46 -8.14
N SER A 595 5.23 17.30 -7.82
CA SER A 595 6.25 17.15 -6.78
C SER A 595 7.62 17.61 -7.30
N GLU A 596 8.56 17.87 -6.40
CA GLU A 596 9.95 18.19 -6.78
C GLU A 596 10.56 17.09 -7.66
N ASP A 597 10.31 15.82 -7.34
CA ASP A 597 10.75 14.68 -8.15
C ASP A 597 10.12 14.70 -9.55
N GLU A 598 8.81 14.96 -9.65
CA GLU A 598 8.12 15.05 -10.95
C GLU A 598 8.64 16.26 -11.77
N ILE A 599 8.97 17.37 -11.12
CA ILE A 599 9.57 18.55 -11.77
C ILE A 599 10.97 18.22 -12.27
N ARG A 600 11.75 17.46 -11.50
CA ARG A 600 13.07 16.97 -11.91
C ARG A 600 12.98 16.16 -13.20
N ASP A 601 12.03 15.23 -13.27
CA ASP A 601 11.79 14.41 -14.46
C ASP A 601 11.37 15.26 -15.66
N VAL A 602 10.53 16.28 -15.44
CA VAL A 602 10.14 17.25 -16.47
C VAL A 602 11.36 18.00 -17.01
N ILE A 603 12.26 18.48 -16.15
CA ILE A 603 13.50 19.18 -16.55
C ILE A 603 14.38 18.25 -17.38
N ILE A 604 14.58 17.00 -16.91
CA ILE A 604 15.40 16.02 -17.62
C ILE A 604 14.85 15.75 -19.01
N LYS A 605 13.53 15.57 -19.15
CA LYS A 605 12.86 15.35 -20.43
C LYS A 605 13.01 16.56 -21.38
N GLU A 606 12.87 17.78 -20.86
CA GLU A 606 13.08 19.00 -21.65
C GLU A 606 14.55 19.12 -22.10
N MET A 607 15.51 18.88 -21.19
CA MET A 607 16.95 18.87 -21.50
C MET A 607 17.32 17.83 -22.56
N GLN A 608 16.72 16.63 -22.50
CA GLN A 608 16.88 15.60 -23.53
C GLN A 608 16.34 16.04 -24.90
N THR A 609 15.21 16.76 -24.91
CA THR A 609 14.64 17.32 -26.14
C THR A 609 15.60 18.33 -26.77
N TRP A 610 16.19 19.21 -25.96
CA TRP A 610 17.20 20.16 -26.44
C TRP A 610 18.51 19.50 -26.84
N LYS A 611 18.94 18.45 -26.15
CA LYS A 611 20.09 17.64 -26.55
C LYS A 611 19.90 17.08 -27.95
N LYS A 612 18.76 16.44 -28.22
CA LYS A 612 18.43 15.89 -29.54
C LYS A 612 18.47 16.99 -30.61
N ARG A 613 17.83 18.13 -30.35
CA ARG A 613 17.84 19.28 -31.27
C ARG A 613 19.25 19.86 -31.50
N ALA A 614 20.08 19.93 -30.46
CA ALA A 614 21.46 20.41 -30.55
C ALA A 614 22.32 19.47 -31.42
N THR A 615 22.14 18.15 -31.27
CA THR A 615 22.84 17.16 -32.08
C THR A 615 22.37 17.17 -33.54
N GLU A 616 21.06 17.21 -33.80
CA GLU A 616 20.49 17.16 -35.15
C GLU A 616 20.73 18.44 -35.95
N LYS A 617 20.47 19.61 -35.37
CA LYS A 617 20.55 20.89 -36.10
C LYS A 617 21.92 21.55 -36.03
N HIS A 618 22.64 21.36 -34.93
CA HIS A 618 23.87 22.11 -34.66
C HIS A 618 25.12 21.22 -34.59
N HIS A 619 24.97 19.89 -34.64
CA HIS A 619 26.04 18.90 -34.48
C HIS A 619 26.85 19.10 -33.19
N ILE A 620 26.17 19.45 -32.10
CA ILE A 620 26.76 19.59 -30.76
C ILE A 620 26.32 18.41 -29.91
N ASP A 621 27.26 17.81 -29.17
CA ASP A 621 26.92 16.84 -28.13
C ASP A 621 26.70 17.58 -26.82
N LEU A 622 25.45 17.66 -26.37
CA LEU A 622 25.08 18.34 -25.13
C LEU A 622 25.03 17.36 -23.97
N SER A 623 25.67 17.71 -22.86
CA SER A 623 25.71 16.95 -21.62
C SER A 623 25.66 17.90 -20.42
N TRP A 624 25.24 17.40 -19.26
CA TRP A 624 25.06 18.18 -18.04
C TRP A 624 25.28 17.29 -16.81
N CYS A 625 25.61 17.89 -15.65
CA CYS A 625 25.54 17.19 -14.37
C CYS A 625 24.20 17.33 -13.66
N ASP A 626 24.02 16.50 -12.63
CA ASP A 626 22.84 16.51 -11.77
C ASP A 626 22.69 17.82 -10.97
N GLU A 627 23.77 18.54 -10.66
CA GLU A 627 23.69 19.84 -9.96
C GLU A 627 22.96 20.89 -10.81
N VAL A 628 23.10 20.86 -12.14
CA VAL A 628 22.36 21.75 -13.04
C VAL A 628 20.87 21.48 -12.93
N VAL A 629 20.47 20.21 -12.89
CA VAL A 629 19.07 19.82 -12.72
C VAL A 629 18.56 20.27 -11.35
N ALA A 630 19.34 20.07 -10.29
CA ALA A 630 18.98 20.48 -8.94
C ALA A 630 18.79 22.01 -8.82
N ASN A 631 19.66 22.79 -9.45
CA ASN A 631 19.54 24.26 -9.50
C ASN A 631 18.26 24.70 -10.23
N LEU A 632 17.94 24.07 -11.37
CA LEU A 632 16.72 24.35 -12.12
C LEU A 632 15.44 23.96 -11.35
N VAL A 633 15.49 22.92 -10.51
CA VAL A 633 14.39 22.57 -9.60
C VAL A 633 14.20 23.64 -8.53
N GLN A 634 15.27 24.18 -7.93
CA GLN A 634 15.17 25.25 -6.92
C GLN A 634 14.58 26.55 -7.49
N GLY A 635 14.83 26.83 -8.78
CA GLY A 635 14.22 27.96 -9.49
C GLY A 635 12.72 27.81 -9.76
N TYR A 636 12.11 26.66 -9.42
CA TYR A 636 10.71 26.39 -9.67
C TYR A 636 9.79 27.11 -8.69
N ASN A 637 8.81 27.82 -9.24
CA ASN A 637 7.69 28.35 -8.48
C ASN A 637 6.41 27.54 -8.75
N VAL A 638 5.91 26.86 -7.70
CA VAL A 638 4.71 26.00 -7.71
C VAL A 638 3.48 26.70 -8.31
N ASN A 639 3.40 28.03 -8.23
CA ASN A 639 2.25 28.78 -8.71
C ASN A 639 2.14 28.85 -10.25
N PHE A 640 3.22 28.65 -10.98
CA PHE A 640 3.24 28.82 -12.44
C PHE A 640 3.30 27.50 -13.23
N GLY A 641 3.37 26.35 -12.54
CA GLY A 641 3.35 25.02 -13.16
C GLY A 641 4.52 24.74 -14.11
N VAL A 642 4.43 23.67 -14.91
CA VAL A 642 5.52 23.19 -15.79
C VAL A 642 5.97 24.24 -16.81
N ARG A 643 5.09 25.15 -17.24
CA ARG A 643 5.45 26.18 -18.24
C ARG A 643 6.59 27.08 -17.73
N SER A 644 6.61 27.37 -16.42
CA SER A 644 7.72 28.13 -15.82
C SER A 644 9.04 27.36 -15.89
N VAL A 645 9.00 26.06 -15.64
CA VAL A 645 10.18 25.17 -15.67
C VAL A 645 10.79 25.14 -17.07
N VAL A 646 9.97 24.92 -18.09
CA VAL A 646 10.43 24.88 -19.49
C VAL A 646 11.07 26.20 -19.91
N ASN A 647 10.47 27.33 -19.50
CA ASN A 647 11.04 28.65 -19.75
C ASN A 647 12.36 28.86 -19.01
N GLU A 648 12.46 28.38 -17.77
CA GLU A 648 13.68 28.47 -16.96
C GLU A 648 14.82 27.65 -17.58
N VAL A 649 14.55 26.40 -17.98
CA VAL A 649 15.49 25.56 -18.72
C VAL A 649 15.98 26.27 -19.98
N ARG A 650 15.07 26.91 -20.72
CA ARG A 650 15.43 27.67 -21.93
C ARG A 650 16.33 28.85 -21.60
N ARG A 651 15.98 29.64 -20.57
CA ARG A 651 16.70 30.84 -20.16
C ARG A 651 18.09 30.53 -19.59
N VAL A 652 18.21 29.49 -18.79
CA VAL A 652 19.45 29.21 -18.05
C VAL A 652 20.35 28.24 -18.81
N ALA A 653 19.81 27.13 -19.31
CA ALA A 653 20.62 26.10 -19.96
C ALA A 653 20.76 26.35 -21.47
N VAL A 654 19.64 26.48 -22.19
CA VAL A 654 19.65 26.56 -23.66
C VAL A 654 20.29 27.85 -24.15
N GLN A 655 20.02 28.96 -23.46
CA GLN A 655 20.61 30.26 -23.80
C GLN A 655 22.14 30.24 -23.70
N GLN A 656 22.72 29.63 -22.67
CA GLN A 656 24.18 29.50 -22.51
C GLN A 656 24.83 28.73 -23.67
N VAL A 657 24.18 27.64 -24.11
CA VAL A 657 24.63 26.86 -25.28
C VAL A 657 24.52 27.68 -26.56
N ALA A 658 23.40 28.37 -26.77
CA ALA A 658 23.16 29.19 -27.95
C ALA A 658 24.14 30.37 -28.05
N GLU A 659 24.33 31.12 -26.97
CA GLU A 659 25.27 32.25 -26.91
C GLU A 659 26.73 31.80 -27.12
N SER A 660 27.11 30.65 -26.56
CA SER A 660 28.44 30.07 -26.78
C SER A 660 28.67 29.66 -28.23
N GLN A 661 27.63 29.17 -28.91
CA GLN A 661 27.70 28.87 -30.34
C GLN A 661 27.78 30.14 -31.19
N ILE A 662 26.94 31.14 -30.91
CA ILE A 662 26.88 32.40 -31.66
C ILE A 662 28.19 33.20 -31.51
N SER A 663 28.76 33.24 -30.29
CA SER A 663 30.04 33.90 -30.02
C SER A 663 31.26 33.13 -30.55
N GLY A 664 31.07 31.94 -31.12
CA GLY A 664 32.13 31.12 -31.70
C GLY A 664 32.97 30.33 -30.69
N LYS A 665 32.64 30.38 -29.39
CA LYS A 665 33.29 29.59 -28.32
C LYS A 665 32.99 28.10 -28.44
N LEU A 666 31.82 27.75 -28.99
CA LEU A 666 31.37 26.37 -29.23
C LEU A 666 31.25 26.12 -30.74
N LYS A 667 32.00 25.13 -31.25
CA LYS A 667 32.02 24.79 -32.69
C LYS A 667 31.25 23.50 -32.98
N LYS A 668 30.96 23.28 -34.27
CA LYS A 668 30.34 22.03 -34.74
C LYS A 668 31.24 20.84 -34.39
N GLY A 669 30.62 19.76 -33.90
CA GLY A 669 31.29 18.54 -33.45
C GLY A 669 31.87 18.61 -32.04
N TRP A 670 31.71 19.71 -31.32
CA TRP A 670 32.23 19.87 -29.96
C TRP A 670 31.25 19.35 -28.90
N LEU A 671 31.80 18.99 -27.74
CA LEU A 671 31.05 18.65 -26.53
C LEU A 671 30.74 19.94 -25.77
N ALA A 672 29.46 20.18 -25.51
CA ALA A 672 28.97 21.19 -24.58
C ALA A 672 28.61 20.49 -23.27
N TYR A 673 29.28 20.87 -22.19
CA TYR A 673 29.07 20.32 -20.86
C TYR A 673 28.57 21.42 -19.91
N LEU A 674 27.32 21.32 -19.46
CA LEU A 674 26.73 22.25 -18.49
C LEU A 674 27.05 21.81 -17.06
N THR A 675 27.50 22.75 -16.24
CA THR A 675 27.83 22.55 -14.83
C THR A 675 27.43 23.77 -14.01
N THR A 676 27.45 23.68 -12.68
CA THR A 676 27.28 24.83 -11.80
C THR A 676 28.63 25.36 -11.32
N ASN A 677 28.76 26.68 -11.17
CA ASN A 677 29.93 27.32 -10.55
C ASN A 677 29.84 27.31 -9.00
N GLU A 678 30.82 27.89 -8.31
CA GLU A 678 30.87 27.98 -6.83
C GLU A 678 29.70 28.79 -6.23
N PHE A 679 29.04 29.63 -7.02
CA PHE A 679 27.88 30.44 -6.63
C PHE A 679 26.54 29.77 -6.97
N GLY A 680 26.57 28.59 -7.59
CA GLY A 680 25.39 27.85 -8.01
C GLY A 680 24.82 28.26 -9.38
N ASP A 681 25.43 29.20 -10.10
CA ASP A 681 24.99 29.57 -11.44
C ASP A 681 25.42 28.53 -12.47
N VAL A 682 24.56 28.30 -13.47
CA VAL A 682 24.86 27.37 -14.56
C VAL A 682 25.87 27.97 -15.54
N GLU A 683 26.99 27.29 -15.71
CA GLU A 683 28.06 27.60 -16.65
C GLU A 683 28.23 26.49 -17.71
N ILE A 684 28.85 26.85 -18.84
CA ILE A 684 29.12 25.93 -19.95
C ILE A 684 30.61 25.74 -20.18
N LYS A 685 31.03 24.48 -20.24
CA LYS A 685 32.38 24.05 -20.63
C LYS A 685 32.33 23.45 -22.03
N CYS A 686 33.19 23.95 -22.92
CA CYS A 686 33.23 23.53 -24.32
C CYS A 686 34.52 22.75 -24.58
N ALA A 687 34.43 21.56 -25.16
CA ALA A 687 35.58 20.70 -25.42
C ALA A 687 35.61 20.20 -26.87
N ASN A 688 36.81 20.14 -27.45
CA ASN A 688 37.04 19.40 -28.68
C ASN A 688 37.18 17.90 -28.36
N PRO A 689 36.45 16.99 -29.04
CA PRO A 689 36.57 15.55 -28.80
C PRO A 689 37.98 14.97 -28.93
N ARG A 690 38.91 15.72 -29.54
CA ARG A 690 40.33 15.32 -29.70
C ARG A 690 41.20 15.57 -28.47
N ASP A 691 40.73 16.34 -27.47
CA ASP A 691 41.55 16.74 -26.31
C ASP A 691 41.46 15.77 -25.10
N GLY A 692 40.91 14.56 -25.28
CA GLY A 692 40.89 13.50 -24.26
C GLY A 692 39.72 13.62 -23.26
N LEU A 693 38.97 12.53 -23.07
CA LEU A 693 37.81 12.47 -22.17
C LEU A 693 38.01 11.36 -21.13
N GLY A 694 38.11 11.73 -19.86
CA GLY A 694 37.99 10.82 -18.73
C GLY A 694 36.54 10.38 -18.53
N ARG A 695 36.30 9.24 -17.88
CA ARG A 695 34.96 8.76 -17.53
C ARG A 695 34.78 8.74 -16.02
N ARG A 696 33.71 9.36 -15.52
CA ARG A 696 33.14 9.12 -14.18
C ARG A 696 31.65 8.88 -14.32
N ASN A 697 31.14 7.81 -13.69
CA ASN A 697 29.72 7.41 -13.67
C ASN A 697 29.04 7.37 -15.06
N GLY A 698 29.75 6.86 -16.08
CA GLY A 698 29.19 6.72 -17.43
C GLY A 698 29.15 8.00 -18.28
N CYS A 699 29.44 9.17 -17.70
CA CYS A 699 29.57 10.44 -18.42
C CYS A 699 31.03 10.75 -18.76
N ARG A 700 31.26 11.35 -19.93
CA ARG A 700 32.58 11.81 -20.41
C ARG A 700 32.87 13.19 -19.81
N TYR A 701 33.99 13.32 -19.10
CA TYR A 701 34.47 14.54 -18.44
C TYR A 701 35.92 14.83 -18.84
N TYR A 702 36.41 16.03 -18.54
CA TYR A 702 37.83 16.35 -18.62
C TYR A 702 38.66 15.47 -17.67
N VAL A 703 39.81 14.97 -18.15
CA VAL A 703 40.94 14.66 -17.27
C VAL A 703 41.71 15.96 -17.12
N HIS A 704 41.79 16.48 -15.90
CA HIS A 704 42.85 17.41 -15.53
C HIS A 704 44.04 16.60 -15.00
#